data_AF-A0A849IWJ1-F1
#
_entry.id   AF-A0A849IWJ1-F1
#
_cell.length_a   1.000
_cell.length_b   1.000
_cell.length_c   1.000
_cell.angle_alpha   90.00
_cell.angle_beta   90.00
_cell.angle_gamma   90.00
#
_symmetry.space_group_name_H-M   'P 1'
#
loop_
_entity.id
_entity.type
_entity.pdbx_description
1 polymer ?
#
loop_
_entity_poly.entity_id
_entity_poly.type
_entity_poly.pdbx_seq_one_letter_code
_entity_poly.pdbx_strand_id
1 'polypeptide(L)'
;MATLENLSAGEPEAEVENPKASALCGFLADGCQIMQDTVLEERKTTGVISVISEAGGEIALDLVDLGNELNEILVTTNNQTVLFDDLAQTTSDLSLRAKDLSSDTEALMGVTELVANEMTLSKESASITCQEIANLSEWVTVADSRLNTLKGTISSINAIAQSIDSIAQQTHILALNARIEAARSGVAGDGFEVIAQSVRSLSDKTISAAHSISETTEPLIQAVSAIGRSSVLAKQRATRAEGSSSRILAYIETTQQQVDELSERIAGIDSFVQNSSRLSSMREVAFDSLRDGFSDSRNGLQKCTHELSELVSLAEWLLIEAAISGSNSFDQEISMLAISLADRISNEIESLIDDGTISKEDLFDRSILGSGFPIRPESLLGETKNGNSVFSKIQGLLLQYQSISYIIVTDKGSLSRPQGTSRRHYAAEGSKEPTGGTDGADLGQDEDRIADGALRSTRPFCIQTFRRTTKHSDRPISMKDLSAPIFIRGEHWGAIRIGIASSAEVPKSNTSQLRNEPDAGGATKHNIDFDGVVDKIAKASSELGLRLAEVAAEVTSITSTSTLQLSLFEELEGNTAQAAESNRLLYSDAQALVEATLKVEEQMRAATKASDASRDDVLALVTWIESAEEELDELNTAISRVSSFASSIDSIAQQTHVLALNARVEAARVGNHGRSFAVIADAVRDLSDETIKAANKIKQTLLPLAKSIEEMRESAIGAKESAAQTLRSSGRITSAVAQVNGQLEELAKRIRHVNGFIISANELSEVAETGYVGLSNGFRSICDRLKNTAGGVENLVKVSEWLLGQVVESGAITQDKEMVDILQAKVSEVSRAYEVALRDGRVKEFELFDTNYLEVPGTNPKQYLSKFTYISEEILPEIIDSPLKDSAVDYLVIHDNDGYLPIHNKKSSQPQGPDPVWNNEHSRHRRIYSDKVAKKAAESRAQFVIQIYRRDLGGGHYSLIKDVSAPLYIVGKKWGCVRLGYSVKSE
;
A
#
# COMPACT_ATOMS: atom_id res chain seq x y z
N MET A 1 66.61 -30.94 49.18
CA MET A 1 65.62 -31.82 49.84
C MET A 1 64.31 -31.09 50.08
N ALA A 2 64.28 -29.98 50.85
CA ALA A 2 63.07 -29.16 51.01
C ALA A 2 62.44 -28.72 49.66
N THR A 3 63.25 -28.28 48.69
CA THR A 3 62.77 -27.99 47.31
C THR A 3 62.14 -29.20 46.62
N LEU A 4 62.69 -30.41 46.79
CA LEU A 4 62.13 -31.64 46.22
C LEU A 4 60.86 -32.08 46.94
N GLU A 5 60.76 -31.84 48.25
CA GLU A 5 59.55 -32.06 49.04
C GLU A 5 58.45 -31.08 48.62
N ASN A 6 58.76 -29.80 48.44
CA ASN A 6 57.83 -28.78 47.95
C ASN A 6 57.35 -29.08 46.51
N LEU A 7 58.25 -29.49 45.62
CA LEU A 7 57.90 -29.97 44.28
C LEU A 7 56.98 -31.19 44.33
N SER A 8 57.23 -32.14 45.25
CA SER A 8 56.37 -33.31 45.44
C SER A 8 55.03 -33.00 46.12
N ALA A 9 54.96 -31.92 46.90
CA ALA A 9 53.75 -31.43 47.57
C ALA A 9 52.91 -30.50 46.69
N GLY A 10 53.37 -30.16 45.48
CA GLY A 10 52.66 -29.29 44.56
C GLY A 10 52.81 -27.79 44.85
N GLU A 11 53.87 -27.40 45.56
CA GLU A 11 54.26 -26.02 45.89
C GLU A 11 55.57 -25.61 45.16
N PRO A 12 55.55 -25.49 43.82
CA PRO A 12 56.73 -25.23 43.01
C PRO A 12 57.18 -23.76 43.05
N GLU A 13 56.68 -22.91 43.95
CA GLU A 13 57.02 -21.48 44.04
C GLU A 13 58.06 -21.17 45.13
N ALA A 14 58.45 -22.17 45.93
CA ALA A 14 59.42 -22.00 47.00
C ALA A 14 60.85 -21.77 46.48
N GLU A 15 61.58 -20.83 47.07
CA GLU A 15 62.92 -20.43 46.63
C GLU A 15 63.93 -21.59 46.71
N VAL A 16 64.67 -21.87 45.62
CA VAL A 16 65.76 -22.86 45.64
C VAL A 16 66.94 -22.25 46.40
N GLU A 17 67.11 -22.64 47.66
CA GLU A 17 68.33 -22.28 48.40
C GLU A 17 69.56 -22.82 47.65
N ASN A 18 70.45 -21.93 47.23
CA ASN A 18 71.72 -22.27 46.60
C ASN A 18 72.88 -22.16 47.60
N PRO A 19 73.24 -23.24 48.33
CA PRO A 19 74.34 -23.18 49.28
C PRO A 19 75.68 -23.14 48.53
N LYS A 20 76.44 -22.04 48.69
CA LYS A 20 77.80 -21.83 48.15
C LYS A 20 78.88 -22.78 48.71
N ALA A 21 78.58 -24.07 48.95
CA ALA A 21 79.41 -24.97 49.74
C ALA A 21 80.11 -26.12 48.98
N SER A 22 79.70 -26.51 47.77
CA SER A 22 80.52 -27.41 46.90
C SER A 22 79.94 -27.48 45.47
N ALA A 23 80.76 -27.88 44.49
CA ALA A 23 80.33 -28.07 43.10
C ALA A 23 79.17 -29.10 42.94
N LEU A 24 79.10 -30.11 43.81
CA LEU A 24 78.02 -31.10 43.80
C LEU A 24 76.70 -30.51 44.32
N CYS A 25 76.75 -29.65 45.34
CA CYS A 25 75.56 -28.95 45.85
C CYS A 25 75.04 -27.93 44.84
N GLY A 26 75.93 -27.23 44.11
CA GLY A 26 75.55 -26.36 43.00
C GLY A 26 74.86 -27.13 41.87
N PHE A 27 75.42 -28.26 41.43
CA PHE A 27 74.82 -29.11 40.39
C PHE A 27 73.44 -29.66 40.79
N LEU A 28 73.25 -30.04 42.06
CA LEU A 28 71.96 -30.50 42.57
C LEU A 28 70.94 -29.35 42.72
N ALA A 29 71.38 -28.15 43.10
CA ALA A 29 70.54 -26.95 43.12
C ALA A 29 70.11 -26.56 41.70
N ASP A 30 71.03 -26.57 40.73
CA ASP A 30 70.75 -26.34 39.31
C ASP A 30 69.76 -27.39 38.78
N GLY A 31 69.94 -28.67 39.14
CA GLY A 31 69.01 -29.74 38.78
C GLY A 31 67.61 -29.59 39.41
N CYS A 32 67.53 -29.13 40.67
CA CYS A 32 66.24 -28.83 41.32
C CYS A 32 65.56 -27.60 40.71
N GLN A 33 66.35 -26.57 40.35
CA GLN A 33 65.86 -25.39 39.64
C GLN A 33 65.31 -25.78 38.26
N ILE A 34 66.03 -26.59 37.49
CA ILE A 34 65.55 -27.12 36.20
C ILE A 34 64.24 -27.90 36.39
N MET A 35 64.14 -28.77 37.41
CA MET A 35 62.89 -29.50 37.69
C MET A 35 61.75 -28.57 38.09
N GLN A 36 62.01 -27.54 38.89
CA GLN A 36 61.02 -26.55 39.31
C GLN A 36 60.55 -25.69 38.14
N ASP A 37 61.48 -25.22 37.32
CA ASP A 37 61.19 -24.48 36.10
C ASP A 37 60.35 -25.35 35.15
N THR A 38 60.71 -26.62 34.98
CA THR A 38 59.95 -27.59 34.16
C THR A 38 58.53 -27.80 34.70
N VAL A 39 58.35 -27.97 36.02
CA VAL A 39 57.01 -28.17 36.64
C VAL A 39 56.16 -26.89 36.58
N LEU A 40 56.76 -25.71 36.72
CA LEU A 40 56.08 -24.42 36.58
C LEU A 40 55.67 -24.16 35.12
N GLU A 41 56.52 -24.52 34.17
CA GLU A 41 56.26 -24.45 32.73
C GLU A 41 55.13 -25.43 32.34
N GLU A 42 55.20 -26.68 32.81
CA GLU A 42 54.14 -27.69 32.60
C GLU A 42 52.79 -27.26 33.21
N ARG A 43 52.79 -26.67 34.43
CA ARG A 43 51.55 -26.12 35.04
C ARG A 43 50.95 -24.97 34.23
N LYS A 44 51.79 -24.08 33.67
CA LYS A 44 51.32 -22.96 32.83
C LYS A 44 50.72 -23.48 31.53
N THR A 45 51.38 -24.45 30.89
CA THR A 45 50.93 -25.14 29.68
C THR A 45 49.58 -25.83 29.87
N THR A 46 49.43 -26.64 30.93
CA THR A 46 48.17 -27.35 31.20
C THR A 46 47.04 -26.39 31.62
N GLY A 47 47.36 -25.31 32.34
CA GLY A 47 46.39 -24.28 32.71
C GLY A 47 45.80 -23.52 31.52
N VAL A 48 46.65 -23.07 30.60
CA VAL A 48 46.22 -22.34 29.39
C VAL A 48 45.39 -23.24 28.47
N ILE A 49 45.81 -24.49 28.26
CA ILE A 49 45.07 -25.45 27.43
C ILE A 49 43.68 -25.76 28.04
N SER A 50 43.57 -25.85 29.37
CA SER A 50 42.29 -26.04 30.06
C SER A 50 41.34 -24.86 29.85
N VAL A 51 41.84 -23.62 29.98
CA VAL A 51 41.06 -22.39 29.78
C VAL A 51 40.57 -22.29 28.34
N ILE A 52 41.40 -22.65 27.37
CA ILE A 52 41.04 -22.67 25.95
C ILE A 52 39.99 -23.75 25.66
N SER A 53 40.13 -24.95 26.24
CA SER A 53 39.16 -26.03 26.07
C SER A 53 37.77 -25.66 26.62
N GLU A 54 37.73 -25.03 27.80
CA GLU A 54 36.48 -24.56 28.41
C GLU A 54 35.79 -23.50 27.55
N ALA A 55 36.54 -22.49 27.13
CA ALA A 55 36.02 -21.41 26.28
C ALA A 55 35.65 -21.88 24.86
N GLY A 56 36.37 -22.83 24.28
CA GLY A 56 35.98 -23.47 23.01
C GLY A 56 34.62 -24.18 23.12
N GLY A 57 34.34 -24.79 24.28
CA GLY A 57 33.05 -25.43 24.56
C GLY A 57 31.91 -24.44 24.74
N GLU A 58 32.16 -23.33 25.45
CA GLU A 58 31.20 -22.24 25.59
C GLU A 58 30.88 -21.60 24.23
N ILE A 59 31.91 -21.34 23.39
CA ILE A 59 31.69 -20.78 22.05
C ILE A 59 30.88 -21.76 21.18
N ALA A 60 31.19 -23.05 21.21
CA ALA A 60 30.43 -24.05 20.44
C ALA A 60 28.94 -24.05 20.81
N LEU A 61 28.62 -23.97 22.11
CA LEU A 61 27.24 -23.89 22.60
C LEU A 61 26.53 -22.62 22.14
N ASP A 62 27.16 -21.47 22.36
CA ASP A 62 26.58 -20.17 22.02
C ASP A 62 26.40 -20.02 20.49
N LEU A 63 27.29 -20.60 19.67
CA LEU A 63 27.14 -20.69 18.22
C LEU A 63 25.92 -21.53 17.79
N VAL A 64 25.68 -22.67 18.47
CA VAL A 64 24.50 -23.51 18.21
C VAL A 64 23.22 -22.76 18.57
N ASP A 65 23.20 -22.08 19.72
CA ASP A 65 22.05 -21.28 20.16
C ASP A 65 21.74 -20.16 19.15
N LEU A 66 22.75 -19.41 18.70
CA LEU A 66 22.59 -18.37 17.68
C LEU A 66 22.18 -18.93 16.31
N GLY A 67 22.71 -20.09 15.93
CA GLY A 67 22.33 -20.79 14.70
C GLY A 67 20.85 -21.19 14.71
N ASN A 68 20.35 -21.68 15.85
CA ASN A 68 18.93 -21.99 16.03
C ASN A 68 18.07 -20.72 15.97
N GLU A 69 18.48 -19.63 16.64
CA GLU A 69 17.76 -18.36 16.62
C GLU A 69 17.66 -17.80 15.19
N LEU A 70 18.78 -17.74 14.45
CA LEU A 70 18.80 -17.32 13.04
C LEU A 70 17.94 -18.22 12.14
N ASN A 71 17.96 -19.53 12.36
CA ASN A 71 17.12 -20.45 11.58
C ASN A 71 15.64 -20.22 11.83
N GLU A 72 15.23 -19.98 13.08
CA GLU A 72 13.86 -19.59 13.40
C GLU A 72 13.49 -18.20 12.82
N ILE A 73 14.44 -17.25 12.75
CA ILE A 73 14.23 -15.96 12.07
C ILE A 73 14.02 -16.22 10.58
N LEU A 74 14.83 -17.07 9.95
CA LEU A 74 14.70 -17.46 8.55
C LEU A 74 13.34 -18.12 8.24
N VAL A 75 12.86 -19.02 9.11
CA VAL A 75 11.52 -19.61 9.00
C VAL A 75 10.44 -18.53 9.09
N THR A 76 10.58 -17.59 10.03
CA THR A 76 9.63 -16.48 10.18
C THR A 76 9.63 -15.60 8.93
N THR A 77 10.80 -15.20 8.42
CA THR A 77 10.96 -14.41 7.19
C THR A 77 10.32 -15.10 5.99
N ASN A 78 10.52 -16.42 5.82
CA ASN A 78 9.89 -17.18 4.74
C ASN A 78 8.35 -17.17 4.85
N ASN A 79 7.80 -17.32 6.06
CA ASN A 79 6.36 -17.21 6.27
C ASN A 79 5.84 -15.80 5.95
N GLN A 80 6.59 -14.76 6.30
CA GLN A 80 6.25 -13.37 5.96
C GLN A 80 6.31 -13.13 4.44
N THR A 81 7.21 -13.78 3.70
CA THR A 81 7.26 -13.70 2.23
C THR A 81 5.96 -14.21 1.59
N VAL A 82 5.40 -15.31 2.08
CA VAL A 82 4.12 -15.84 1.57
C VAL A 82 2.98 -14.84 1.81
N LEU A 83 2.90 -14.28 3.02
CA LEU A 83 1.90 -13.25 3.35
C LEU A 83 2.08 -11.97 2.50
N PHE A 84 3.33 -11.60 2.22
CA PHE A 84 3.65 -10.47 1.37
C PHE A 84 3.22 -10.70 -0.09
N ASP A 85 3.40 -11.91 -0.63
CA ASP A 85 2.96 -12.23 -1.99
C ASP A 85 1.42 -12.15 -2.13
N ASP A 86 0.68 -12.65 -1.14
CA ASP A 86 -0.80 -12.51 -1.10
C ASP A 86 -1.23 -11.03 -1.03
N LEU A 87 -0.50 -10.24 -0.23
CA LEU A 87 -0.76 -8.81 -0.10
C LEU A 87 -0.36 -8.02 -1.36
N ALA A 88 0.67 -8.46 -2.08
CA ALA A 88 1.08 -7.89 -3.35
C ALA A 88 0.00 -8.11 -4.42
N GLN A 89 -0.61 -9.31 -4.44
CA GLN A 89 -1.74 -9.59 -5.31
C GLN A 89 -2.94 -8.70 -4.98
N THR A 90 -3.27 -8.55 -3.69
CA THR A 90 -4.36 -7.67 -3.22
C THR A 90 -4.12 -6.21 -3.63
N THR A 91 -2.86 -5.75 -3.53
CA THR A 91 -2.45 -4.40 -3.95
C THR A 91 -2.56 -4.22 -5.46
N SER A 92 -2.19 -5.23 -6.25
CA SER A 92 -2.34 -5.23 -7.71
C SER A 92 -3.82 -5.16 -8.12
N ASP A 93 -4.68 -5.93 -7.44
CA ASP A 93 -6.13 -5.89 -7.68
C ASP A 93 -6.71 -4.51 -7.35
N LEU A 94 -6.26 -3.86 -6.26
CA LEU A 94 -6.62 -2.48 -5.94
C LEU A 94 -6.19 -1.48 -7.03
N SER A 95 -4.98 -1.62 -7.58
CA SER A 95 -4.51 -0.79 -8.70
C SER A 95 -5.38 -0.94 -9.95
N LEU A 96 -5.77 -2.17 -10.29
CA LEU A 96 -6.68 -2.43 -11.41
C LEU A 96 -8.05 -1.77 -11.17
N ARG A 97 -8.59 -1.86 -9.95
CA ARG A 97 -9.87 -1.23 -9.60
C ARG A 97 -9.80 0.29 -9.65
N ALA A 98 -8.71 0.90 -9.21
CA ALA A 98 -8.50 2.34 -9.33
C ALA A 98 -8.49 2.81 -10.79
N LYS A 99 -7.85 2.04 -11.68
CA LYS A 99 -7.80 2.33 -13.12
C LYS A 99 -9.18 2.21 -13.78
N ASP A 100 -9.93 1.15 -13.48
CA ASP A 100 -11.29 0.98 -13.99
C ASP A 100 -12.21 2.12 -13.51
N LEU A 101 -12.09 2.50 -12.24
CA LEU A 101 -12.84 3.61 -11.65
C LEU A 101 -12.51 4.96 -12.33
N SER A 102 -11.24 5.20 -12.70
CA SER A 102 -10.84 6.37 -13.49
C SER A 102 -11.51 6.38 -14.85
N SER A 103 -11.50 5.25 -15.57
CA SER A 103 -12.12 5.15 -16.89
C SER A 103 -13.63 5.35 -16.84
N ASP A 104 -14.32 4.81 -15.83
CA ASP A 104 -15.76 4.98 -15.70
C ASP A 104 -16.14 6.41 -15.27
N THR A 105 -15.30 7.07 -14.46
CA THR A 105 -15.50 8.47 -14.06
C THR A 105 -15.32 9.43 -15.24
N GLU A 106 -14.29 9.23 -16.07
CA GLU A 106 -14.11 9.99 -17.33
C GLU A 106 -15.33 9.83 -18.25
N ALA A 107 -15.87 8.62 -18.36
CA ALA A 107 -17.05 8.37 -19.16
C ALA A 107 -18.33 8.97 -18.55
N LEU A 108 -18.46 8.99 -17.22
CA LEU A 108 -19.54 9.71 -16.52
C LEU A 108 -19.51 11.20 -16.83
N MET A 109 -18.31 11.82 -16.81
CA MET A 109 -18.15 13.23 -17.19
C MET A 109 -18.61 13.46 -18.63
N GLY A 110 -18.17 12.63 -19.57
CA GLY A 110 -18.56 12.75 -20.98
C GLY A 110 -20.06 12.59 -21.23
N VAL A 111 -20.71 11.61 -20.58
CA VAL A 111 -22.17 11.44 -20.70
C VAL A 111 -22.92 12.61 -20.09
N THR A 112 -22.46 13.14 -18.95
CA THR A 112 -23.10 14.29 -18.28
C THR A 112 -22.99 15.56 -19.11
N GLU A 113 -21.85 15.79 -19.76
CA GLU A 113 -21.67 16.89 -20.70
C GLU A 113 -22.61 16.78 -21.91
N LEU A 114 -22.80 15.57 -22.46
CA LEU A 114 -23.77 15.33 -23.52
C LEU A 114 -25.21 15.64 -23.06
N VAL A 115 -25.58 15.24 -21.84
CA VAL A 115 -26.90 15.58 -21.25
C VAL A 115 -27.04 17.09 -21.11
N ALA A 116 -26.03 17.80 -20.59
CA ALA A 116 -26.06 19.26 -20.43
C ALA A 116 -26.24 20.00 -21.76
N ASN A 117 -25.58 19.53 -22.82
CA ASN A 117 -25.72 20.09 -24.16
C ASN A 117 -27.14 19.89 -24.72
N GLU A 118 -27.71 18.69 -24.59
CA GLU A 118 -29.10 18.41 -25.02
C GLU A 118 -30.14 19.17 -24.20
N MET A 119 -29.86 19.40 -22.91
CA MET A 119 -30.71 20.22 -22.05
C MET A 119 -30.73 21.69 -22.49
N THR A 120 -29.60 22.22 -22.95
CA THR A 120 -29.51 23.57 -23.53
C THR A 120 -30.35 23.68 -24.81
N LEU A 121 -30.26 22.69 -25.72
CA LEU A 121 -31.06 22.63 -26.94
C LEU A 121 -32.57 22.47 -26.65
N SER A 122 -32.90 21.67 -25.64
CA SER A 122 -34.27 21.48 -25.16
C SER A 122 -34.84 22.80 -24.60
N LYS A 123 -34.04 23.56 -23.84
CA LYS A 123 -34.43 24.86 -23.29
C LYS A 123 -34.72 25.89 -24.36
N GLU A 124 -33.83 26.01 -25.35
CA GLU A 124 -34.05 26.91 -26.50
C GLU A 124 -35.34 26.55 -27.25
N SER A 125 -35.53 25.26 -27.54
CA SER A 125 -36.72 24.77 -28.24
C SER A 125 -38.01 25.02 -27.43
N ALA A 126 -37.99 24.81 -26.11
CA ALA A 126 -39.11 25.10 -25.21
C ALA A 126 -39.44 26.59 -25.14
N SER A 127 -38.43 27.46 -25.12
CA SER A 127 -38.62 28.91 -25.17
C SER A 127 -39.29 29.33 -26.48
N ILE A 128 -38.85 28.77 -27.62
CA ILE A 128 -39.47 29.03 -28.93
C ILE A 128 -40.92 28.54 -28.94
N THR A 129 -41.19 27.33 -28.43
CA THR A 129 -42.57 26.80 -28.34
C THR A 129 -43.47 27.68 -27.47
N CYS A 130 -42.98 28.22 -26.35
CA CYS A 130 -43.75 29.16 -25.53
C CYS A 130 -44.11 30.43 -26.30
N GLN A 131 -43.15 31.00 -27.05
CA GLN A 131 -43.38 32.19 -27.86
C GLN A 131 -44.40 31.94 -28.97
N GLU A 132 -44.31 30.82 -29.68
CA GLU A 132 -45.27 30.48 -30.75
C GLU A 132 -46.67 30.22 -30.20
N ILE A 133 -46.80 29.57 -29.04
CA ILE A 133 -48.12 29.38 -28.43
C ILE A 133 -48.72 30.71 -27.95
N ALA A 134 -47.90 31.64 -27.45
CA ALA A 134 -48.36 32.98 -27.11
C ALA A 134 -48.90 33.72 -28.35
N ASN A 135 -48.16 33.67 -29.47
CA ASN A 135 -48.60 34.23 -30.75
C ASN A 135 -49.91 33.58 -31.22
N LEU A 136 -50.03 32.26 -31.12
CA LEU A 136 -51.25 31.52 -31.47
C LEU A 136 -52.45 31.93 -30.61
N SER A 137 -52.24 32.11 -29.30
CA SER A 137 -53.26 32.60 -28.35
C SER A 137 -53.73 34.01 -28.70
N GLU A 138 -52.81 34.88 -29.13
CA GLU A 138 -53.12 36.22 -29.63
C GLU A 138 -53.99 36.16 -30.89
N TRP A 139 -53.63 35.34 -31.89
CA TRP A 139 -54.43 35.17 -33.10
C TRP A 139 -55.85 34.68 -32.82
N VAL A 140 -56.01 33.70 -31.92
CA VAL A 140 -57.32 33.19 -31.51
C VAL A 140 -58.14 34.27 -30.81
N THR A 141 -57.51 35.11 -29.99
CA THR A 141 -58.17 36.23 -29.31
C THR A 141 -58.60 37.33 -30.28
N VAL A 142 -57.77 37.65 -31.27
CA VAL A 142 -58.10 38.61 -32.33
C VAL A 142 -59.27 38.09 -33.18
N ALA A 143 -59.27 36.79 -33.53
CA ALA A 143 -60.37 36.17 -34.27
C ALA A 143 -61.71 36.24 -33.51
N ASP A 144 -61.71 35.95 -32.20
CA ASP A 144 -62.91 36.05 -31.34
C ASP A 144 -63.48 37.48 -31.31
N SER A 145 -62.61 38.49 -31.19
CA SER A 145 -63.03 39.91 -31.25
C SER A 145 -63.64 40.27 -32.61
N ARG A 146 -63.07 39.77 -33.71
CA ARG A 146 -63.57 39.99 -35.07
C ARG A 146 -64.92 39.30 -35.29
N LEU A 147 -65.14 38.10 -34.74
CA LEU A 147 -66.42 37.38 -34.79
C LEU A 147 -67.55 38.16 -34.11
N ASN A 148 -67.28 38.75 -32.95
CA ASN A 148 -68.26 39.58 -32.25
C ASN A 148 -68.66 40.83 -33.06
N THR A 149 -67.70 41.44 -33.76
CA THR A 149 -67.95 42.57 -34.66
C THR A 149 -68.80 42.16 -35.87
N LEU A 150 -68.49 41.00 -36.47
CA LEU A 150 -69.24 40.41 -37.57
C LEU A 150 -70.71 40.14 -37.18
N LYS A 151 -70.93 39.53 -36.02
CA LYS A 151 -72.26 39.25 -35.49
C LYS A 151 -73.10 40.52 -35.35
N GLY A 152 -72.52 41.59 -34.80
CA GLY A 152 -73.21 42.88 -34.65
C GLY A 152 -73.55 43.53 -35.99
N THR A 153 -72.66 43.42 -36.97
CA THR A 153 -72.82 44.01 -38.31
C THR A 153 -73.91 43.29 -39.11
N ILE A 154 -73.94 41.94 -39.09
CA ILE A 154 -74.99 41.14 -39.75
C ILE A 154 -76.37 41.42 -39.11
N SER A 155 -76.43 41.52 -37.79
CA SER A 155 -77.67 41.85 -37.06
C SER A 155 -78.22 43.22 -37.49
N SER A 156 -77.34 44.19 -37.73
CA SER A 156 -77.71 45.52 -38.22
C SER A 156 -78.27 45.48 -39.65
N ILE A 157 -77.70 44.65 -40.53
CA ILE A 157 -78.22 44.45 -41.89
C ILE A 157 -79.63 43.86 -41.86
N ASN A 158 -79.86 42.83 -41.03
CA ASN A 158 -81.17 42.22 -40.89
C ASN A 158 -82.22 43.24 -40.38
N ALA A 159 -81.86 44.09 -39.41
CA ALA A 159 -82.73 45.15 -38.92
C ALA A 159 -83.08 46.19 -40.01
N ILE A 160 -82.12 46.57 -40.86
CA ILE A 160 -82.38 47.48 -41.98
C ILE A 160 -83.26 46.81 -43.04
N ALA A 161 -83.05 45.51 -43.32
CA ALA A 161 -83.87 44.75 -44.26
C ALA A 161 -85.34 44.66 -43.81
N GLN A 162 -85.59 44.43 -42.51
CA GLN A 162 -86.94 44.48 -41.93
C GLN A 162 -87.57 45.87 -42.04
N SER A 163 -86.78 46.93 -41.88
CA SER A 163 -87.26 48.31 -42.10
C SER A 163 -87.67 48.54 -43.56
N ILE A 164 -86.89 48.03 -44.53
CA ILE A 164 -87.22 48.13 -45.95
C ILE A 164 -88.49 47.36 -46.27
N ASP A 165 -88.66 46.15 -45.71
CA ASP A 165 -89.90 45.37 -45.86
C ASP A 165 -91.11 46.17 -45.35
N SER A 166 -91.02 46.78 -44.16
CA SER A 166 -92.08 47.64 -43.62
C SER A 166 -92.40 48.84 -44.52
N ILE A 167 -91.38 49.53 -45.07
CA ILE A 167 -91.57 50.67 -45.98
C ILE A 167 -92.21 50.21 -47.29
N ALA A 168 -91.79 49.05 -47.81
CA ALA A 168 -92.31 48.48 -49.03
C ALA A 168 -93.77 48.03 -48.89
N GLN A 169 -94.15 47.46 -47.74
CA GLN A 169 -95.54 47.14 -47.40
C GLN A 169 -96.42 48.39 -47.30
N GLN A 170 -95.92 49.46 -46.69
CA GLN A 170 -96.64 50.75 -46.67
C GLN A 170 -96.83 51.30 -48.08
N THR A 171 -95.77 51.25 -48.91
CA THR A 171 -95.82 51.65 -50.32
C THR A 171 -96.83 50.81 -51.12
N HIS A 172 -96.91 49.50 -50.85
CA HIS A 172 -97.88 48.59 -51.46
C HIS A 172 -99.33 49.00 -51.16
N ILE A 173 -99.63 49.30 -49.89
CA ILE A 173 -100.97 49.73 -49.46
C ILE A 173 -101.32 51.09 -50.07
N LEU A 174 -100.35 52.01 -50.10
CA LEU A 174 -100.54 53.34 -50.66
C LEU A 174 -100.83 53.28 -52.17
N ALA A 175 -100.08 52.45 -52.90
CA ALA A 175 -100.28 52.20 -54.33
C ALA A 175 -101.61 51.50 -54.61
N LEU A 176 -102.04 50.57 -53.75
CA LEU A 176 -103.36 49.94 -53.85
C LEU A 176 -104.49 50.96 -53.68
N ASN A 177 -104.39 51.82 -52.66
CA ASN A 177 -105.37 52.89 -52.43
C ASN A 177 -105.39 53.90 -53.59
N ALA A 178 -104.22 54.26 -54.12
CA ALA A 178 -104.09 55.11 -55.31
C ALA A 178 -104.76 54.50 -56.54
N ARG A 179 -104.59 53.19 -56.75
CA ARG A 179 -105.21 52.47 -57.87
C ARG A 179 -106.73 52.45 -57.78
N ILE A 180 -107.27 52.24 -56.57
CA ILE A 180 -108.72 52.27 -56.31
C ILE A 180 -109.29 53.66 -56.59
N GLU A 181 -108.62 54.71 -56.12
CA GLU A 181 -109.05 56.10 -56.33
C GLU A 181 -108.92 56.54 -57.80
N ALA A 182 -107.91 56.04 -58.51
CA ALA A 182 -107.74 56.22 -59.96
C ALA A 182 -108.88 55.58 -60.75
N ALA A 183 -109.21 54.31 -60.47
CA ALA A 183 -110.33 53.61 -61.10
C ALA A 183 -111.69 54.30 -60.80
N ARG A 184 -111.80 54.99 -59.66
CA ARG A 184 -113.00 55.76 -59.26
C ARG A 184 -113.18 57.06 -60.04
N SER A 185 -112.10 57.61 -60.60
CA SER A 185 -112.06 58.91 -61.28
C SER A 185 -112.32 58.84 -62.80
N GLY A 186 -112.62 57.65 -63.33
CA GLY A 186 -112.95 57.43 -64.74
C GLY A 186 -111.82 57.84 -65.69
N VAL A 187 -112.16 58.41 -66.86
CA VAL A 187 -111.20 58.77 -67.94
C VAL A 187 -110.09 59.74 -67.49
N ALA A 188 -110.27 60.47 -66.38
CA ALA A 188 -109.26 61.35 -65.79
C ALA A 188 -108.25 60.61 -64.89
N GLY A 189 -108.56 59.37 -64.49
CA GLY A 189 -107.76 58.50 -63.61
C GLY A 189 -106.97 57.41 -64.31
N ASP A 190 -107.26 57.09 -65.58
CA ASP A 190 -106.63 55.99 -66.34
C ASP A 190 -105.09 56.04 -66.32
N GLY A 191 -104.51 57.24 -66.45
CA GLY A 191 -103.05 57.45 -66.36
C GLY A 191 -102.48 57.20 -64.96
N PHE A 192 -103.22 57.52 -63.90
CA PHE A 192 -102.85 57.28 -62.51
C PHE A 192 -103.01 55.82 -62.11
N GLU A 193 -103.95 55.09 -62.70
CA GLU A 193 -104.16 53.67 -62.44
C GLU A 193 -102.95 52.83 -62.89
N VAL A 194 -102.41 53.11 -64.09
CA VAL A 194 -101.21 52.46 -64.64
C VAL A 194 -99.98 52.74 -63.77
N ILE A 195 -99.82 53.98 -63.31
CA ILE A 195 -98.73 54.38 -62.41
C ILE A 195 -98.88 53.66 -61.06
N ALA A 196 -100.06 53.68 -60.45
CA ALA A 196 -100.32 53.02 -59.18
C ALA A 196 -100.10 51.49 -59.25
N GLN A 197 -100.49 50.85 -60.36
CA GLN A 197 -100.20 49.44 -60.61
C GLN A 197 -98.70 49.16 -60.75
N SER A 198 -97.95 50.09 -61.35
CA SER A 198 -96.49 49.99 -61.51
C SER A 198 -95.75 50.19 -60.18
N VAL A 199 -96.17 51.17 -59.35
CA VAL A 199 -95.66 51.35 -57.97
C VAL A 199 -95.93 50.09 -57.15
N ARG A 200 -97.13 49.52 -57.25
CA ARG A 200 -97.46 48.27 -56.54
C ARG A 200 -96.54 47.12 -56.95
N SER A 201 -96.34 46.92 -58.25
CA SER A 201 -95.41 45.91 -58.77
C SER A 201 -93.96 46.11 -58.28
N LEU A 202 -93.48 47.35 -58.22
CA LEU A 202 -92.16 47.68 -57.69
C LEU A 202 -92.08 47.45 -56.17
N SER A 203 -93.15 47.76 -55.42
CA SER A 203 -93.22 47.46 -53.99
C SER A 203 -93.20 45.96 -53.69
N ASP A 204 -93.88 45.14 -54.49
CA ASP A 204 -93.86 43.67 -54.37
C ASP A 204 -92.45 43.10 -54.61
N LYS A 205 -91.73 43.63 -55.60
CA LYS A 205 -90.33 43.27 -55.85
C LYS A 205 -89.41 43.72 -54.70
N THR A 206 -89.70 44.87 -54.08
CA THR A 206 -88.95 45.37 -52.92
C THR A 206 -89.16 44.50 -51.68
N ILE A 207 -90.41 44.09 -51.41
CA ILE A 207 -90.76 43.12 -50.35
C ILE A 207 -90.02 41.80 -50.57
N SER A 208 -90.07 41.26 -51.79
CA SER A 208 -89.40 39.99 -52.13
C SER A 208 -87.87 40.07 -51.99
N ALA A 209 -87.25 41.19 -52.36
CA ALA A 209 -85.82 41.39 -52.20
C ALA A 209 -85.43 41.59 -50.72
N ALA A 210 -86.21 42.33 -49.93
CA ALA A 210 -85.99 42.51 -48.49
C ALA A 210 -86.17 41.19 -47.72
N HIS A 211 -87.15 40.38 -48.11
CA HIS A 211 -87.34 39.03 -47.58
C HIS A 211 -86.14 38.13 -47.94
N SER A 212 -85.67 38.16 -49.18
CA SER A 212 -84.46 37.42 -49.60
C SER A 212 -83.21 37.82 -48.80
N ILE A 213 -83.05 39.11 -48.43
CA ILE A 213 -81.96 39.55 -47.55
C ILE A 213 -82.13 38.97 -46.14
N SER A 214 -83.33 39.02 -45.57
CA SER A 214 -83.63 38.45 -44.25
C SER A 214 -83.36 36.94 -44.24
N GLU A 215 -83.84 36.23 -45.26
CA GLU A 215 -83.64 34.78 -45.45
C GLU A 215 -82.15 34.41 -45.66
N THR A 216 -81.34 35.27 -46.27
CA THR A 216 -79.89 35.05 -46.45
C THR A 216 -79.09 35.43 -45.21
N THR A 217 -79.59 36.35 -44.37
CA THR A 217 -78.90 36.79 -43.14
C THR A 217 -79.12 35.87 -41.95
N GLU A 218 -80.22 35.11 -41.92
CA GLU A 218 -80.47 34.12 -40.86
C GLU A 218 -79.39 33.01 -40.81
N PRO A 219 -79.02 32.34 -41.93
CA PRO A 219 -77.93 31.36 -41.94
C PRO A 219 -76.57 31.99 -41.62
N LEU A 220 -76.34 33.25 -42.02
CA LEU A 220 -75.12 34.00 -41.68
C LEU A 220 -74.96 34.19 -40.17
N ILE A 221 -76.05 34.51 -39.45
CA ILE A 221 -76.04 34.63 -37.99
C ILE A 221 -75.76 33.27 -37.33
N GLN A 222 -76.31 32.19 -37.88
CA GLN A 222 -76.07 30.84 -37.39
C GLN A 222 -74.61 30.41 -37.58
N ALA A 223 -74.02 30.64 -38.76
CA ALA A 223 -72.62 30.36 -39.05
C ALA A 223 -71.68 31.12 -38.11
N VAL A 224 -71.81 32.46 -38.01
CA VAL A 224 -70.98 33.25 -37.07
C VAL A 224 -71.15 32.81 -35.61
N SER A 225 -72.34 32.35 -35.23
CA SER A 225 -72.58 31.80 -33.88
C SER A 225 -72.00 30.40 -33.69
N ALA A 226 -71.82 29.60 -34.75
CA ALA A 226 -71.11 28.34 -34.73
C ALA A 226 -69.59 28.57 -34.57
N ILE A 227 -68.99 29.41 -35.42
CA ILE A 227 -67.58 29.84 -35.26
C ILE A 227 -67.35 30.45 -33.88
N GLY A 228 -68.26 31.31 -33.38
CA GLY A 228 -68.12 31.92 -32.06
C GLY A 228 -68.09 30.89 -30.92
N ARG A 229 -68.94 29.85 -30.97
CA ARG A 229 -68.90 28.78 -29.96
C ARG A 229 -67.62 27.95 -30.03
N SER A 230 -67.17 27.62 -31.24
CA SER A 230 -65.92 26.87 -31.43
C SER A 230 -64.69 27.70 -31.09
N SER A 231 -64.73 29.02 -31.30
CA SER A 231 -63.67 29.97 -30.93
C SER A 231 -63.47 30.07 -29.42
N VAL A 232 -64.53 30.00 -28.61
CA VAL A 232 -64.39 29.92 -27.14
C VAL A 232 -63.63 28.65 -26.72
N LEU A 233 -63.90 27.51 -27.36
CA LEU A 233 -63.16 26.27 -27.11
C LEU A 233 -61.71 26.36 -27.59
N ALA A 234 -61.47 27.02 -28.73
CA ALA A 234 -60.12 27.29 -29.23
C ALA A 234 -59.34 28.17 -28.24
N LYS A 235 -59.94 29.23 -27.69
CA LYS A 235 -59.30 30.08 -26.68
C LYS A 235 -58.90 29.29 -25.44
N GLN A 236 -59.78 28.41 -24.95
CA GLN A 236 -59.46 27.53 -23.82
C GLN A 236 -58.32 26.56 -24.14
N ARG A 237 -58.28 25.99 -25.36
CA ARG A 237 -57.19 25.13 -25.82
C ARG A 237 -55.87 25.87 -25.91
N ALA A 238 -55.87 27.09 -26.45
CA ALA A 238 -54.67 27.93 -26.52
C ALA A 238 -54.11 28.23 -25.12
N THR A 239 -54.96 28.60 -24.15
CA THR A 239 -54.53 28.82 -22.77
C THR A 239 -53.98 27.56 -22.10
N ARG A 240 -54.56 26.37 -22.38
CA ARG A 240 -54.02 25.10 -21.85
C ARG A 240 -52.70 24.71 -22.51
N ALA A 241 -52.54 24.94 -23.82
CA ALA A 241 -51.28 24.75 -24.51
C ALA A 241 -50.20 25.67 -23.93
N GLU A 242 -50.53 26.93 -23.64
CA GLU A 242 -49.64 27.90 -23.01
C GLU A 242 -49.18 27.43 -21.63
N GLY A 243 -50.13 27.04 -20.76
CA GLY A 243 -49.80 26.49 -19.44
C GLY A 243 -49.02 25.16 -19.49
N SER A 244 -49.20 24.35 -20.53
CA SER A 244 -48.41 23.14 -20.75
C SER A 244 -46.99 23.48 -21.19
N SER A 245 -46.83 24.44 -22.11
CA SER A 245 -45.52 24.91 -22.57
C SER A 245 -44.70 25.58 -21.47
N SER A 246 -45.32 26.41 -20.62
CA SER A 246 -44.63 26.99 -19.46
C SER A 246 -44.15 25.93 -18.47
N ARG A 247 -44.93 24.85 -18.29
CA ARG A 247 -44.51 23.70 -17.45
C ARG A 247 -43.34 22.95 -18.08
N ILE A 248 -43.32 22.74 -19.41
CA ILE A 248 -42.18 22.13 -20.12
C ILE A 248 -40.91 22.94 -19.85
N LEU A 249 -40.97 24.26 -20.02
CA LEU A 249 -39.82 25.13 -19.77
C LEU A 249 -39.36 25.03 -18.31
N ALA A 250 -40.28 25.09 -17.34
CA ALA A 250 -39.94 24.97 -15.93
C ALA A 250 -39.30 23.62 -15.57
N TYR A 251 -39.80 22.51 -16.13
CA TYR A 251 -39.18 21.20 -15.94
C TYR A 251 -37.77 21.14 -16.53
N ILE A 252 -37.58 21.65 -17.75
CA ILE A 252 -36.27 21.69 -18.40
C ILE A 252 -35.27 22.56 -17.62
N GLU A 253 -35.70 23.71 -17.11
CA GLU A 253 -34.83 24.58 -16.29
C GLU A 253 -34.44 23.94 -14.96
N THR A 254 -35.39 23.27 -14.31
CA THR A 254 -35.13 22.51 -13.08
C THR A 254 -34.15 21.36 -13.35
N THR A 255 -34.35 20.64 -14.45
CA THR A 255 -33.43 19.57 -14.86
C THR A 255 -32.04 20.10 -15.18
N GLN A 256 -31.91 21.24 -15.86
CA GLN A 256 -30.60 21.85 -16.13
C GLN A 256 -29.84 22.11 -14.83
N GLN A 257 -30.50 22.67 -13.82
CA GLN A 257 -29.88 22.88 -12.50
C GLN A 257 -29.43 21.57 -11.85
N GLN A 258 -30.22 20.50 -11.98
CA GLN A 258 -29.85 19.17 -11.46
C GLN A 258 -28.68 18.54 -12.23
N VAL A 259 -28.59 18.77 -13.54
CA VAL A 259 -27.46 18.31 -14.38
C VAL A 259 -26.18 19.08 -14.03
N ASP A 260 -26.28 20.36 -13.71
CA ASP A 260 -25.16 21.15 -13.21
C ASP A 260 -24.66 20.60 -11.85
N GLU A 261 -25.58 20.23 -10.94
CA GLU A 261 -25.23 19.57 -9.67
C GLU A 261 -24.60 18.17 -9.88
N LEU A 262 -25.11 17.39 -10.83
CA LEU A 262 -24.51 16.11 -11.23
C LEU A 262 -23.06 16.30 -11.70
N SER A 263 -22.82 17.33 -12.51
CA SER A 263 -21.49 17.65 -13.04
C SER A 263 -20.50 18.00 -11.92
N GLU A 264 -20.93 18.82 -10.94
CA GLU A 264 -20.11 19.19 -9.79
C GLU A 264 -19.76 17.96 -8.93
N ARG A 265 -20.73 17.07 -8.68
CA ARG A 265 -20.50 15.84 -7.92
C ARG A 265 -19.56 14.87 -8.63
N ILE A 266 -19.68 14.72 -9.95
CA ILE A 266 -18.78 13.87 -10.74
C ILE A 266 -17.35 14.43 -10.72
N ALA A 267 -17.19 15.76 -10.78
CA ALA A 267 -15.87 16.39 -10.63
C ALA A 267 -15.28 16.13 -9.22
N GLY A 268 -16.12 16.10 -8.19
CA GLY A 268 -15.73 15.66 -6.85
C GLY A 268 -15.20 14.22 -6.85
N ILE A 269 -15.95 13.29 -7.45
CA ILE A 269 -15.54 11.88 -7.61
C ILE A 269 -14.20 11.79 -8.35
N ASP A 270 -14.02 12.51 -9.46
CA ASP A 270 -12.76 12.52 -10.22
C ASP A 270 -11.55 12.91 -9.36
N SER A 271 -11.68 13.96 -8.54
CA SER A 271 -10.60 14.36 -7.63
C SER A 271 -10.21 13.25 -6.63
N PHE A 272 -11.20 12.54 -6.09
CA PHE A 272 -10.95 11.38 -5.22
C PHE A 272 -10.28 10.23 -5.96
N VAL A 273 -10.71 9.94 -7.19
CA VAL A 273 -10.15 8.87 -8.02
C VAL A 273 -8.69 9.15 -8.39
N GLN A 274 -8.35 10.39 -8.69
CA GLN A 274 -6.96 10.81 -8.90
C GLN A 274 -6.11 10.60 -7.63
N ASN A 275 -6.63 10.96 -6.45
CA ASN A 275 -5.92 10.71 -5.20
C ASN A 275 -5.74 9.21 -4.91
N SER A 276 -6.78 8.40 -5.16
CA SER A 276 -6.72 6.94 -5.01
C SER A 276 -5.69 6.30 -5.95
N SER A 277 -5.66 6.74 -7.23
CA SER A 277 -4.69 6.28 -8.22
C SER A 277 -3.25 6.63 -7.82
N ARG A 278 -3.02 7.84 -7.30
CA ARG A 278 -1.72 8.26 -6.76
C ARG A 278 -1.26 7.36 -5.61
N LEU A 279 -2.16 7.06 -4.66
CA LEU A 279 -1.86 6.15 -3.55
C LEU A 279 -1.59 4.73 -4.04
N SER A 280 -2.22 4.27 -5.12
CA SER A 280 -1.94 2.97 -5.73
C SER A 280 -0.54 2.91 -6.35
N SER A 281 -0.13 3.94 -7.09
CA SER A 281 1.23 4.00 -7.65
C SER A 281 2.31 4.06 -6.56
N MET A 282 2.07 4.79 -5.46
CA MET A 282 2.98 4.80 -4.31
C MET A 282 3.10 3.41 -3.68
N ARG A 283 1.99 2.68 -3.55
CA ARG A 283 1.99 1.30 -3.07
C ARG A 283 2.83 0.40 -3.99
N GLU A 284 2.66 0.44 -5.31
CA GLU A 284 3.44 -0.39 -6.23
C GLU A 284 4.97 -0.20 -6.07
N VAL A 285 5.44 1.05 -5.99
CA VAL A 285 6.87 1.36 -5.79
C VAL A 285 7.38 0.82 -4.45
N ALA A 286 6.57 0.92 -3.40
CA ALA A 286 6.91 0.37 -2.10
C ALA A 286 7.01 -1.16 -2.12
N PHE A 287 6.10 -1.84 -2.83
CA PHE A 287 6.14 -3.31 -2.96
C PHE A 287 7.39 -3.79 -3.69
N ASP A 288 7.86 -3.07 -4.72
CA ASP A 288 9.13 -3.39 -5.37
C ASP A 288 10.30 -3.32 -4.38
N SER A 289 10.35 -2.26 -3.57
CA SER A 289 11.40 -2.08 -2.55
C SER A 289 11.31 -3.13 -1.43
N LEU A 290 10.09 -3.49 -1.00
CA LEU A 290 9.88 -4.54 0.00
C LEU A 290 10.33 -5.90 -0.51
N ARG A 291 10.01 -6.24 -1.78
CA ARG A 291 10.38 -7.50 -2.43
C ARG A 291 11.89 -7.70 -2.45
N ASP A 292 12.63 -6.65 -2.82
CA ASP A 292 14.10 -6.68 -2.78
C ASP A 292 14.59 -6.89 -1.33
N GLY A 293 14.03 -6.15 -0.37
CA GLY A 293 14.38 -6.32 1.05
C GLY A 293 14.10 -7.72 1.61
N PHE A 294 13.04 -8.40 1.16
CA PHE A 294 12.73 -9.79 1.55
C PHE A 294 13.77 -10.75 0.98
N SER A 295 14.15 -10.56 -0.28
CA SER A 295 15.18 -11.35 -0.93
C SER A 295 16.53 -11.20 -0.21
N ASP A 296 16.92 -9.97 0.08
CA ASP A 296 18.18 -9.65 0.76
C ASP A 296 18.23 -10.21 2.18
N SER A 297 17.17 -10.01 2.96
CA SER A 297 17.08 -10.53 4.34
C SER A 297 17.16 -12.05 4.36
N ARG A 298 16.46 -12.74 3.45
CA ARG A 298 16.48 -14.20 3.34
C ARG A 298 17.85 -14.73 2.94
N ASN A 299 18.49 -14.13 1.93
CA ASN A 299 19.82 -14.53 1.48
C ASN A 299 20.87 -14.31 2.58
N GLY A 300 20.82 -13.16 3.25
CA GLY A 300 21.69 -12.84 4.38
C GLY A 300 21.52 -13.82 5.55
N LEU A 301 20.29 -14.14 5.93
CA LEU A 301 19.99 -15.12 6.99
C LEU A 301 20.50 -16.52 6.64
N GLN A 302 20.31 -16.97 5.40
CA GLN A 302 20.82 -18.26 4.94
C GLN A 302 22.34 -18.32 5.01
N LYS A 303 23.02 -17.26 4.56
CA LYS A 303 24.47 -17.13 4.64
C LYS A 303 24.95 -17.18 6.09
N CYS A 304 24.35 -16.41 6.99
CA CYS A 304 24.72 -16.41 8.41
C CYS A 304 24.48 -17.78 9.07
N THR A 305 23.36 -18.43 8.77
CA THR A 305 23.04 -19.75 9.34
C THR A 305 24.05 -20.81 8.89
N HIS A 306 24.45 -20.77 7.61
CA HIS A 306 25.48 -21.66 7.08
C HIS A 306 26.85 -21.38 7.74
N GLU A 307 27.22 -20.11 7.83
CA GLU A 307 28.47 -19.66 8.43
C GLU A 307 28.59 -20.09 9.89
N LEU A 308 27.55 -19.89 10.71
CA LEU A 308 27.53 -20.34 12.10
C LEU A 308 27.68 -21.88 12.20
N SER A 309 27.05 -22.65 11.30
CA SER A 309 27.19 -24.10 11.30
C SER A 309 28.63 -24.57 11.04
N GLU A 310 29.36 -23.87 10.17
CA GLU A 310 30.78 -24.17 9.94
C GLU A 310 31.64 -23.77 11.14
N LEU A 311 31.30 -22.65 11.79
CA LEU A 311 31.99 -22.19 13.00
C LEU A 311 31.79 -23.13 14.19
N VAL A 312 30.63 -23.79 14.31
CA VAL A 312 30.43 -24.85 15.32
C VAL A 312 31.46 -25.95 15.14
N SER A 313 31.69 -26.39 13.90
CA SER A 313 32.67 -27.45 13.61
C SER A 313 34.11 -27.01 13.95
N LEU A 314 34.43 -25.73 13.74
CA LEU A 314 35.72 -25.15 14.11
C LEU A 314 35.90 -25.05 15.63
N ALA A 315 34.85 -24.64 16.36
CA ALA A 315 34.85 -24.55 17.81
C ALA A 315 34.94 -25.95 18.47
N GLU A 316 34.23 -26.94 17.95
CA GLU A 316 34.36 -28.34 18.37
C GLU A 316 35.77 -28.89 18.09
N TRP A 317 36.37 -28.54 16.94
CA TRP A 317 37.75 -28.91 16.65
C TRP A 317 38.74 -28.31 17.63
N LEU A 318 38.59 -27.02 17.99
CA LEU A 318 39.41 -26.34 19.01
C LEU A 318 39.33 -27.07 20.35
N LEU A 319 38.14 -27.46 20.75
CA LEU A 319 37.91 -28.19 22.00
C LEU A 319 38.62 -29.55 22.00
N ILE A 320 38.54 -30.28 20.88
CA ILE A 320 39.19 -31.57 20.70
C ILE A 320 40.72 -31.42 20.70
N GLU A 321 41.28 -30.50 19.91
CA GLU A 321 42.74 -30.32 19.81
C GLU A 321 43.34 -29.87 21.16
N ALA A 322 42.64 -29.01 21.90
CA ALA A 322 43.02 -28.63 23.26
C ALA A 322 43.01 -29.84 24.21
N ALA A 323 41.97 -30.69 24.15
CA ALA A 323 41.87 -31.88 25.00
C ALA A 323 42.95 -32.94 24.70
N ILE A 324 43.35 -33.13 23.44
CA ILE A 324 44.43 -34.07 23.06
C ILE A 324 45.78 -33.60 23.60
N SER A 325 46.03 -32.29 23.54
CA SER A 325 47.37 -31.74 23.62
C SER A 325 47.81 -31.32 25.02
N GLY A 326 46.88 -31.19 25.97
CA GLY A 326 47.20 -30.93 27.37
C GLY A 326 47.75 -32.17 28.07
N SER A 327 49.07 -32.30 28.19
CA SER A 327 49.73 -33.37 28.94
C SER A 327 49.17 -33.49 30.36
N ASN A 328 48.70 -34.70 30.70
CA ASN A 328 48.17 -35.09 32.02
C ASN A 328 46.97 -34.26 32.49
N SER A 329 46.13 -33.77 31.57
CA SER A 329 44.82 -33.24 31.93
C SER A 329 43.85 -34.38 32.26
N PHE A 330 42.94 -34.14 33.22
CA PHE A 330 41.83 -35.05 33.56
C PHE A 330 41.02 -35.47 32.32
N ASP A 331 40.87 -34.56 31.35
CA ASP A 331 40.20 -34.80 30.07
C ASP A 331 40.98 -35.80 29.19
N GLN A 332 42.33 -35.79 29.20
CA GLN A 332 43.17 -36.76 28.49
C GLN A 332 43.19 -38.12 29.19
N GLU A 333 43.22 -38.17 30.53
CA GLU A 333 43.09 -39.42 31.29
C GLU A 333 41.73 -40.08 31.03
N ILE A 334 40.64 -39.32 31.01
CA ILE A 334 39.31 -39.84 30.71
C ILE A 334 39.16 -40.17 29.21
N SER A 335 39.77 -39.40 28.30
CA SER A 335 39.79 -39.75 26.88
C SER A 335 40.52 -41.07 26.64
N MET A 336 41.70 -41.24 27.24
CA MET A 336 42.46 -42.50 27.20
C MET A 336 41.73 -43.63 27.92
N LEU A 337 41.00 -43.35 29.00
CA LEU A 337 40.11 -44.30 29.68
C LEU A 337 38.98 -44.72 28.74
N ALA A 338 38.32 -43.79 28.06
CA ALA A 338 37.23 -44.06 27.11
C ALA A 338 37.72 -44.91 25.94
N ILE A 339 38.88 -44.57 25.36
CA ILE A 339 39.53 -45.33 24.29
C ILE A 339 39.96 -46.72 24.80
N SER A 340 40.62 -46.81 25.96
CA SER A 340 41.03 -48.10 26.53
C SER A 340 39.81 -48.97 26.87
N LEU A 341 38.72 -48.37 27.33
CA LEU A 341 37.47 -49.05 27.62
C LEU A 341 36.82 -49.54 26.33
N ALA A 342 36.81 -48.73 25.27
CA ALA A 342 36.31 -49.10 23.94
C ALA A 342 37.12 -50.23 23.32
N ASP A 343 38.46 -50.18 23.40
CA ASP A 343 39.35 -51.24 22.94
C ASP A 343 39.19 -52.52 23.75
N ARG A 344 39.04 -52.43 25.08
CA ARG A 344 38.80 -53.62 25.93
C ARG A 344 37.46 -54.26 25.61
N ILE A 345 36.40 -53.47 25.46
CA ILE A 345 35.07 -53.99 25.07
C ILE A 345 35.15 -54.63 23.68
N SER A 346 35.81 -53.97 22.71
CA SER A 346 36.03 -54.51 21.37
C SER A 346 36.76 -55.86 21.41
N ASN A 347 37.92 -55.91 22.07
CA ASN A 347 38.74 -57.11 22.17
C ASN A 347 38.02 -58.27 22.89
N GLU A 348 37.23 -57.98 23.93
CA GLU A 348 36.54 -59.03 24.65
C GLU A 348 35.31 -59.55 23.90
N ILE A 349 34.60 -58.68 23.16
CA ILE A 349 33.54 -59.14 22.24
C ILE A 349 34.17 -59.96 21.11
N GLU A 350 35.32 -59.56 20.55
CA GLU A 350 36.05 -60.35 19.55
C GLU A 350 36.47 -61.72 20.11
N SER A 351 36.96 -61.78 21.35
CA SER A 351 37.29 -63.05 22.02
C SER A 351 36.08 -63.97 22.17
N LEU A 352 34.90 -63.42 22.48
CA LEU A 352 33.63 -64.17 22.60
C LEU A 352 33.07 -64.62 21.24
N ILE A 353 33.43 -63.94 20.15
CA ILE A 353 33.15 -64.40 18.78
C ILE A 353 34.12 -65.52 18.40
N ASP A 354 35.40 -65.37 18.73
CA ASP A 354 36.46 -66.31 18.37
C ASP A 354 36.35 -67.65 19.13
N ASP A 355 35.85 -67.63 20.37
CA ASP A 355 35.59 -68.84 21.16
C ASP A 355 34.22 -69.50 20.88
N GLY A 356 33.40 -68.88 20.02
CA GLY A 356 32.10 -69.38 19.56
C GLY A 356 30.94 -69.17 20.55
N THR A 357 31.14 -68.38 21.62
CA THR A 357 30.10 -68.06 22.60
C THR A 357 29.02 -67.13 22.05
N ILE A 358 29.36 -66.26 21.09
CA ILE A 358 28.44 -65.35 20.39
C ILE A 358 28.61 -65.53 18.88
N SER A 359 27.53 -65.70 18.11
CA SER A 359 27.64 -65.78 16.65
C SER A 359 27.76 -64.38 16.02
N LYS A 360 28.37 -64.29 14.83
CA LYS A 360 28.48 -63.01 14.10
C LYS A 360 27.10 -62.42 13.74
N GLU A 361 26.05 -63.25 13.71
CA GLU A 361 24.66 -62.86 13.44
C GLU A 361 23.96 -62.30 14.69
N ASP A 362 24.36 -62.74 15.89
CA ASP A 362 23.81 -62.25 17.17
C ASP A 362 24.30 -60.84 17.53
N LEU A 363 25.42 -60.38 16.96
CA LEU A 363 26.04 -59.08 17.26
C LEU A 363 25.17 -57.87 16.91
N PHE A 364 24.21 -58.07 16.01
CA PHE A 364 23.28 -57.05 15.52
C PHE A 364 21.82 -57.41 15.84
N ASP A 365 21.58 -58.41 16.69
CA ASP A 365 20.26 -58.72 17.20
C ASP A 365 19.88 -57.71 18.31
N ARG A 366 18.88 -56.88 18.01
CA ARG A 366 18.37 -55.78 18.85
C ARG A 366 17.84 -56.22 20.22
N SER A 367 17.74 -57.52 20.47
CA SER A 367 17.22 -58.09 21.72
C SER A 367 18.25 -58.18 22.87
N ILE A 368 19.55 -58.06 22.57
CA ILE A 368 20.61 -58.22 23.58
C ILE A 368 20.89 -56.91 24.34
N LEU A 369 20.77 -55.76 23.68
CA LEU A 369 20.92 -54.42 24.27
C LEU A 369 19.55 -53.75 24.31
N GLY A 370 18.79 -53.98 25.40
CA GLY A 370 17.54 -53.26 25.62
C GLY A 370 17.74 -51.75 25.44
N SER A 371 16.81 -51.10 24.72
CA SER A 371 16.78 -49.67 24.37
C SER A 371 17.56 -48.80 25.35
N GLY A 372 18.62 -48.13 24.87
CA GLY A 372 19.60 -47.37 25.64
C GLY A 372 19.09 -46.81 26.96
N PHE A 373 19.46 -47.44 28.07
CA PHE A 373 19.21 -46.94 29.42
C PHE A 373 20.51 -46.34 29.99
N PRO A 374 20.47 -45.18 30.67
CA PRO A 374 21.63 -44.64 31.37
C PRO A 374 22.05 -45.62 32.47
N ILE A 375 23.22 -46.23 32.34
CA ILE A 375 23.80 -47.06 33.40
C ILE A 375 24.33 -46.10 34.45
N ARG A 376 23.56 -45.89 35.53
CA ARG A 376 24.07 -45.18 36.71
C ARG A 376 25.13 -46.06 37.38
N PRO A 377 26.24 -45.52 37.89
CA PRO A 377 27.24 -46.30 38.61
C PRO A 377 26.65 -47.17 39.72
N GLU A 378 25.58 -46.69 40.38
CA GLU A 378 24.89 -47.45 41.45
C GLU A 378 24.02 -48.61 40.95
N SER A 379 23.59 -48.59 39.67
CA SER A 379 22.71 -49.63 39.11
C SER A 379 23.42 -50.94 38.74
N LEU A 380 24.76 -50.95 38.75
CA LEU A 380 25.62 -52.12 38.57
C LEU A 380 25.91 -52.90 39.88
N LEU A 381 25.34 -52.49 41.02
CA LEU A 381 25.56 -53.12 42.33
C LEU A 381 24.74 -54.39 42.58
N GLY A 382 23.99 -54.89 41.59
CA GLY A 382 23.24 -56.14 41.68
C GLY A 382 24.11 -57.37 41.38
N GLU A 383 24.29 -58.23 42.38
CA GLU A 383 25.10 -59.45 42.37
C GLU A 383 25.07 -60.23 41.03
N THR A 384 26.18 -60.21 40.28
CA THR A 384 26.46 -61.24 39.27
C THR A 384 27.41 -62.27 39.85
N LYS A 385 26.94 -63.53 39.92
CA LYS A 385 27.53 -64.65 40.68
C LYS A 385 28.85 -65.22 40.14
N ASN A 386 29.56 -64.53 39.26
CA ASN A 386 30.91 -64.92 38.84
C ASN A 386 31.75 -63.64 38.70
N GLY A 387 32.69 -63.43 39.62
CA GLY A 387 33.59 -62.27 39.70
C GLY A 387 34.64 -62.22 38.58
N ASN A 388 34.23 -62.47 37.34
CA ASN A 388 35.08 -62.47 36.15
C ASN A 388 34.33 -61.94 34.91
N SER A 389 33.30 -61.12 35.08
CA SER A 389 32.68 -60.41 33.96
C SER A 389 33.46 -59.14 33.65
N VAL A 390 33.60 -58.80 32.37
CA VAL A 390 34.15 -57.54 31.85
C VAL A 390 33.67 -56.33 32.65
N PHE A 391 32.37 -56.31 32.98
CA PHE A 391 31.72 -55.25 33.76
C PHE A 391 32.26 -55.10 35.20
N SER A 392 32.69 -56.18 35.86
CA SER A 392 33.28 -56.13 37.21
C SER A 392 34.72 -55.57 37.23
N LYS A 393 35.50 -55.77 36.15
CA LYS A 393 36.82 -55.14 35.97
C LYS A 393 36.70 -53.67 35.58
N ILE A 394 35.70 -53.34 34.76
CA ILE A 394 35.34 -51.95 34.43
C ILE A 394 34.88 -51.21 35.70
N GLN A 395 34.08 -51.83 36.56
CA GLN A 395 33.64 -51.30 37.85
C GLN A 395 34.81 -50.93 38.79
N GLY A 396 35.89 -51.72 38.81
CA GLY A 396 37.09 -51.44 39.60
C GLY A 396 37.90 -50.22 39.13
N LEU A 397 37.90 -49.94 37.82
CA LEU A 397 38.48 -48.73 37.23
C LEU A 397 37.59 -47.50 37.46
N LEU A 398 36.25 -47.67 37.45
CA LEU A 398 35.27 -46.59 37.60
C LEU A 398 35.17 -46.01 39.02
N LEU A 399 35.42 -46.81 40.06
CA LEU A 399 35.38 -46.36 41.46
C LEU A 399 36.54 -45.42 41.84
N GLN A 400 37.51 -45.21 40.96
CA GLN A 400 38.66 -44.32 41.19
C GLN A 400 38.41 -42.85 40.78
N TYR A 401 37.35 -42.55 40.02
CA TYR A 401 37.13 -41.23 39.41
C TYR A 401 35.75 -40.63 39.79
N GLN A 402 35.72 -39.70 40.76
CA GLN A 402 34.46 -39.11 41.27
C GLN A 402 33.76 -38.10 40.34
N SER A 403 34.40 -37.68 39.24
CA SER A 403 33.90 -36.59 38.37
C SER A 403 33.16 -37.07 37.11
N ILE A 404 33.00 -38.38 36.91
CA ILE A 404 32.24 -38.97 35.80
C ILE A 404 30.75 -38.98 36.17
N SER A 405 29.92 -38.32 35.37
CA SER A 405 28.48 -38.16 35.61
C SER A 405 27.64 -39.30 35.01
N TYR A 406 28.03 -39.86 33.86
CA TYR A 406 27.43 -41.07 33.29
C TYR A 406 28.37 -41.75 32.30
N ILE A 407 28.12 -43.04 32.03
CA ILE A 407 28.69 -43.77 30.89
C ILE A 407 27.57 -44.49 30.15
N ILE A 408 27.50 -44.33 28.83
CA ILE A 408 26.48 -44.94 27.96
C ILE A 408 27.18 -45.67 26.82
N VAL A 409 26.76 -46.90 26.51
CA VAL A 409 27.20 -47.62 25.30
C VAL A 409 26.05 -47.62 24.30
N THR A 410 26.28 -47.11 23.09
CA THR A 410 25.25 -46.97 22.04
C THR A 410 25.64 -47.76 20.79
N ASP A 411 24.75 -48.57 20.23
CA ASP A 411 24.98 -49.27 18.95
C ASP A 411 24.60 -48.40 17.74
N LYS A 412 25.08 -48.76 16.54
CA LYS A 412 24.78 -48.06 15.28
C LYS A 412 23.33 -48.29 14.77
N GLY A 413 22.63 -49.32 15.25
CA GLY A 413 21.27 -49.70 14.84
C GLY A 413 20.14 -48.92 15.53
N SER A 414 20.44 -48.29 16.67
CA SER A 414 19.54 -47.47 17.48
C SER A 414 19.15 -46.13 16.82
N LEU A 415 19.87 -45.70 15.78
CA LEU A 415 19.61 -44.48 14.99
C LEU A 415 18.44 -44.59 13.99
N SER A 416 17.82 -45.76 13.84
CA SER A 416 16.62 -45.88 13.01
C SER A 416 15.39 -45.46 13.81
N ARG A 417 14.85 -44.26 13.50
CA ARG A 417 13.57 -43.70 13.99
C ARG A 417 12.63 -44.78 14.55
N PRO A 418 12.00 -44.60 15.72
CA PRO A 418 10.75 -45.30 15.97
C PRO A 418 9.73 -44.81 14.93
N GLN A 419 9.53 -45.59 13.86
CA GLN A 419 8.31 -45.49 13.08
C GLN A 419 7.15 -45.83 14.01
N GLY A 420 6.38 -44.80 14.35
CA GLY A 420 5.00 -44.94 14.81
C GLY A 420 4.82 -45.52 16.21
N THR A 421 4.55 -44.63 17.17
CA THR A 421 3.52 -44.69 18.23
C THR A 421 3.96 -43.67 19.29
N SER A 422 3.46 -42.44 19.32
CA SER A 422 2.11 -42.16 19.79
C SER A 422 1.72 -40.73 19.41
N ARG A 423 0.93 -40.59 18.35
CA ARG A 423 -0.15 -39.59 18.33
C ARG A 423 -1.24 -40.13 19.27
N ARG A 424 -1.40 -39.54 20.45
CA ARG A 424 -2.68 -39.55 21.18
C ARG A 424 -2.97 -38.10 21.55
N HIS A 425 -3.82 -37.44 20.74
CA HIS A 425 -5.22 -37.21 21.10
C HIS A 425 -5.36 -36.34 22.35
N TYR A 426 -5.48 -35.03 22.16
CA TYR A 426 -6.42 -34.21 22.92
C TYR A 426 -6.96 -33.10 22.02
N ALA A 427 -8.21 -33.28 21.59
CA ALA A 427 -9.12 -32.20 21.27
C ALA A 427 -10.44 -32.49 22.01
N ALA A 428 -10.98 -31.43 22.63
CA ALA A 428 -12.27 -31.27 23.30
C ALA A 428 -12.48 -31.90 24.69
N GLU A 429 -12.42 -31.09 25.75
CA GLU A 429 -13.60 -30.42 26.33
C GLU A 429 -13.18 -29.38 27.41
N GLY A 430 -14.04 -28.38 27.60
CA GLY A 430 -13.80 -27.11 28.29
C GLY A 430 -13.19 -27.15 29.69
N SER A 431 -12.35 -26.15 30.01
CA SER A 431 -12.67 -25.09 30.97
C SER A 431 -11.43 -24.28 31.37
N LYS A 432 -11.61 -22.95 31.35
CA LYS A 432 -10.91 -21.89 32.12
C LYS A 432 -9.38 -21.77 32.01
N GLU A 433 -8.93 -20.54 31.76
CA GLU A 433 -7.58 -20.06 32.04
C GLU A 433 -7.07 -20.53 33.41
N PRO A 434 -5.74 -20.73 33.54
CA PRO A 434 -4.95 -19.64 34.13
C PRO A 434 -3.57 -19.42 33.47
N THR A 435 -3.24 -18.13 33.34
CA THR A 435 -1.94 -17.49 33.62
C THR A 435 -0.75 -18.36 34.05
N GLY A 436 0.39 -18.15 33.39
CA GLY A 436 1.75 -18.21 33.97
C GLY A 436 2.37 -19.61 34.13
N GLY A 437 3.55 -19.79 33.51
CA GLY A 437 4.41 -20.95 33.76
C GLY A 437 5.33 -21.25 32.58
N THR A 438 6.55 -20.75 32.68
CA THR A 438 7.74 -21.35 32.05
C THR A 438 7.87 -22.83 32.46
N ASP A 439 8.67 -23.57 31.69
CA ASP A 439 9.18 -24.93 31.97
C ASP A 439 8.45 -26.09 31.31
N GLY A 440 9.04 -26.51 30.19
CA GLY A 440 8.85 -27.79 29.53
C GLY A 440 9.93 -27.99 28.49
N ALA A 441 11.21 -27.84 28.90
CA ALA A 441 12.34 -28.15 28.03
C ALA A 441 12.27 -29.64 27.64
N ASP A 442 12.20 -29.88 26.33
CA ASP A 442 12.11 -31.19 25.69
C ASP A 442 13.45 -31.92 25.85
N LEU A 443 13.64 -32.56 27.01
CA LEU A 443 14.86 -33.28 27.41
C LEU A 443 15.29 -34.41 26.44
N GLY A 444 14.43 -34.81 25.49
CA GLY A 444 14.72 -35.87 24.52
C GLY A 444 15.49 -35.42 23.28
N GLN A 445 15.39 -34.14 22.87
CA GLN A 445 15.99 -33.69 21.60
C GLN A 445 17.50 -33.44 21.68
N ASP A 446 18.01 -33.03 22.84
CA ASP A 446 19.45 -32.83 23.05
C ASP A 446 20.20 -34.18 23.13
N GLU A 447 19.63 -35.20 23.78
CA GLU A 447 20.26 -36.53 23.88
C GLU A 447 20.35 -37.24 22.51
N ASP A 448 19.36 -37.04 21.63
CA ASP A 448 19.31 -37.59 20.26
C ASP A 448 20.29 -36.89 19.29
N ARG A 449 20.54 -35.58 19.43
CA ARG A 449 21.51 -34.82 18.61
C ARG A 449 22.96 -35.19 18.92
N ILE A 450 23.27 -35.43 20.21
CA ILE A 450 24.62 -35.84 20.65
C ILE A 450 24.97 -37.25 20.12
N ALA A 451 23.98 -38.12 19.88
CA ALA A 451 24.21 -39.45 19.33
C ALA A 451 24.74 -39.42 17.87
N ASP A 452 24.37 -38.42 17.08
CA ASP A 452 24.64 -38.38 15.63
C ASP A 452 26.10 -38.01 15.29
N GLY A 453 26.77 -37.19 16.11
CA GLY A 453 28.17 -36.77 15.90
C GLY A 453 29.18 -37.89 16.18
N ALA A 454 29.02 -38.59 17.31
CA ALA A 454 29.87 -39.71 17.69
C ALA A 454 29.74 -40.92 16.74
N LEU A 455 28.53 -41.20 16.25
CA LEU A 455 28.26 -42.37 15.39
C LEU A 455 28.68 -42.15 13.92
N ARG A 456 28.91 -40.90 13.50
CA ARG A 456 29.39 -40.51 12.16
C ARG A 456 30.90 -40.26 12.08
N SER A 457 31.57 -40.09 13.21
CA SER A 457 33.00 -39.78 13.27
C SER A 457 33.86 -40.99 12.87
N THR A 458 34.85 -40.76 12.00
CA THR A 458 35.95 -41.72 11.70
C THR A 458 37.18 -41.48 12.57
N ARG A 459 37.11 -40.54 13.53
CA ARG A 459 38.21 -40.19 14.44
C ARG A 459 38.22 -41.14 15.65
N PRO A 460 39.39 -41.40 16.27
CA PRO A 460 39.52 -42.31 17.40
C PRO A 460 38.74 -41.87 18.67
N PHE A 461 38.27 -40.63 18.75
CA PHE A 461 37.34 -40.13 19.76
C PHE A 461 36.68 -38.80 19.30
N CYS A 462 35.62 -38.38 19.98
CA CYS A 462 34.84 -37.15 19.75
C CYS A 462 34.50 -36.50 21.09
N ILE A 463 34.54 -35.16 21.19
CA ILE A 463 34.12 -34.44 22.39
C ILE A 463 33.07 -33.40 21.99
N GLN A 464 31.93 -33.43 22.66
CA GLN A 464 30.83 -32.49 22.43
C GLN A 464 30.43 -31.84 23.76
N THR A 465 30.00 -30.58 23.71
CA THR A 465 29.53 -29.86 24.91
C THR A 465 28.02 -29.66 24.80
N PHE A 466 27.30 -29.87 25.90
CA PHE A 466 25.84 -29.65 25.98
C PHE A 466 25.46 -29.10 27.36
N ARG A 467 24.31 -28.43 27.47
CA ARG A 467 23.79 -27.93 28.76
C ARG A 467 22.80 -28.93 29.35
N ARG A 468 22.92 -29.23 30.64
CA ARG A 468 21.98 -30.11 31.36
C ARG A 468 21.46 -29.47 32.64
N THR A 469 20.15 -29.32 32.75
CA THR A 469 19.48 -28.95 34.01
C THR A 469 19.30 -30.20 34.87
N THR A 470 19.85 -30.20 36.08
CA THR A 470 19.68 -31.32 37.02
C THR A 470 18.46 -31.07 37.91
N LYS A 471 17.80 -32.13 38.42
CA LYS A 471 16.62 -32.03 39.31
C LYS A 471 16.84 -31.22 40.60
N HIS A 472 18.06 -30.77 40.87
CA HIS A 472 18.46 -30.08 42.09
C HIS A 472 19.13 -28.70 41.82
N SER A 473 19.12 -28.22 40.57
CA SER A 473 19.67 -26.91 40.18
C SER A 473 18.85 -26.29 39.06
N ASP A 474 18.30 -25.08 39.29
CA ASP A 474 17.63 -24.27 38.26
C ASP A 474 18.62 -23.66 37.24
N ARG A 475 19.92 -23.81 37.46
CA ARG A 475 20.95 -23.40 36.50
C ARG A 475 21.42 -24.61 35.68
N PRO A 476 21.38 -24.52 34.33
CA PRO A 476 21.96 -25.54 33.47
C PRO A 476 23.47 -25.66 33.74
N ILE A 477 23.93 -26.88 33.92
CA ILE A 477 25.35 -27.21 34.12
C ILE A 477 25.91 -27.61 32.75
N SER A 478 27.05 -27.04 32.35
CA SER A 478 27.74 -27.45 31.13
C SER A 478 28.33 -28.85 31.32
N MET A 479 28.10 -29.71 30.33
CA MET A 479 28.53 -31.10 30.33
C MET A 479 29.40 -31.34 29.10
N LYS A 480 30.55 -31.97 29.29
CA LYS A 480 31.38 -32.50 28.20
C LYS A 480 31.02 -33.97 28.00
N ASP A 481 30.58 -34.36 26.81
CA ASP A 481 30.40 -35.75 26.40
C ASP A 481 31.63 -36.21 25.62
N LEU A 482 32.38 -37.17 26.17
CA LEU A 482 33.49 -37.81 25.50
C LEU A 482 33.02 -39.13 24.91
N SER A 483 33.12 -39.25 23.59
CA SER A 483 32.68 -40.41 22.85
C SER A 483 33.85 -41.12 22.18
N ALA A 484 33.98 -42.43 22.37
CA ALA A 484 34.95 -43.29 21.69
C ALA A 484 34.23 -44.36 20.86
N PRO A 485 34.47 -44.46 19.54
CA PRO A 485 33.85 -45.48 18.70
C PRO A 485 34.37 -46.89 19.06
N ILE A 486 33.48 -47.87 18.98
CA ILE A 486 33.75 -49.29 19.18
C ILE A 486 33.78 -49.95 17.80
N PHE A 487 34.88 -50.63 17.49
CA PHE A 487 35.06 -51.37 16.25
C PHE A 487 35.20 -52.85 16.55
N ILE A 488 34.48 -53.68 15.79
CA ILE A 488 34.54 -55.14 15.93
C ILE A 488 34.89 -55.73 14.56
N ARG A 489 36.04 -56.41 14.47
CA ARG A 489 36.64 -56.95 13.24
C ARG A 489 36.76 -55.90 12.12
N GLY A 490 37.07 -54.66 12.49
CA GLY A 490 37.25 -53.53 11.58
C GLY A 490 35.95 -52.85 11.12
N GLU A 491 34.77 -53.29 11.58
CA GLU A 491 33.49 -52.64 11.31
C GLU A 491 33.04 -51.80 12.52
N HIS A 492 32.56 -50.57 12.26
CA HIS A 492 32.05 -49.68 13.32
C HIS A 492 30.73 -50.20 13.88
N TRP A 493 30.72 -50.59 15.16
CA TRP A 493 29.59 -51.23 15.83
C TRP A 493 28.75 -50.25 16.67
N GLY A 494 29.40 -49.30 17.34
CA GLY A 494 28.76 -48.39 18.29
C GLY A 494 29.76 -47.40 18.89
N ALA A 495 29.41 -46.74 20.00
CA ALA A 495 30.30 -45.83 20.73
C ALA A 495 30.09 -45.94 22.25
N ILE A 496 31.17 -45.72 23.01
CA ILE A 496 31.12 -45.45 24.45
C ILE A 496 31.09 -43.94 24.64
N ARG A 497 30.14 -43.47 25.44
CA ARG A 497 29.95 -42.06 25.80
C ARG A 497 30.21 -41.88 27.29
N ILE A 498 31.00 -40.89 27.67
CA ILE A 498 31.32 -40.56 29.06
C ILE A 498 30.98 -39.08 29.27
N GLY A 499 29.95 -38.82 30.07
CA GLY A 499 29.56 -37.46 30.44
C GLY A 499 30.32 -36.96 31.65
N ILE A 500 30.94 -35.79 31.55
CA ILE A 500 31.63 -35.07 32.63
C ILE A 500 30.92 -33.74 32.88
N ALA A 501 30.57 -33.45 34.14
CA ALA A 501 30.03 -32.14 34.52
C ALA A 501 31.16 -31.13 34.72
N SER A 502 31.05 -29.92 34.14
CA SER A 502 32.11 -28.89 34.17
C SER A 502 32.23 -28.13 35.51
N SER A 503 31.98 -28.77 36.66
CA SER A 503 31.96 -28.07 37.96
C SER A 503 32.47 -28.90 39.14
N ALA A 504 33.48 -29.74 38.94
CA ALA A 504 34.21 -30.33 40.06
C ALA A 504 35.49 -29.52 40.33
N GLU A 505 35.51 -28.73 41.41
CA GLU A 505 36.76 -28.43 42.11
C GLU A 505 37.52 -29.75 42.28
N VAL A 506 38.71 -29.85 41.69
CA VAL A 506 39.62 -30.98 41.91
C VAL A 506 39.87 -31.07 43.42
N PRO A 507 39.53 -32.19 44.10
CA PRO A 507 39.80 -32.31 45.52
C PRO A 507 41.31 -32.30 45.75
N LYS A 508 41.82 -31.26 46.41
CA LYS A 508 43.19 -31.21 46.94
C LYS A 508 43.34 -32.19 48.12
N SER A 509 43.35 -33.50 47.88
CA SER A 509 43.86 -34.47 48.87
C SER A 509 43.99 -35.87 48.27
N ASN A 510 45.20 -36.45 48.35
CA ASN A 510 45.60 -37.85 48.06
C ASN A 510 46.37 -38.11 46.76
N THR A 511 47.39 -37.30 46.46
CA THR A 511 48.46 -37.65 45.50
C THR A 511 49.59 -38.50 46.11
N SER A 512 49.51 -38.93 47.37
CA SER A 512 50.64 -39.55 48.09
C SER A 512 50.75 -41.08 48.02
N GLN A 513 49.88 -41.80 47.29
CA GLN A 513 49.90 -43.28 47.24
C GLN A 513 50.22 -43.93 45.88
N LEU A 514 50.55 -43.15 44.84
CA LEU A 514 50.88 -43.69 43.51
C LEU A 514 52.39 -43.62 43.19
N ARG A 515 53.23 -44.01 44.14
CA ARG A 515 54.65 -44.33 43.89
C ARG A 515 54.91 -45.75 44.38
N ASN A 516 54.82 -46.73 43.48
CA ASN A 516 55.66 -47.92 43.57
C ASN A 516 55.85 -48.58 42.20
N GLU A 517 57.14 -48.62 41.87
CA GLU A 517 57.90 -49.38 40.87
C GLU A 517 57.96 -48.97 39.39
N PRO A 518 59.19 -49.03 38.81
CA PRO A 518 59.54 -48.45 37.52
C PRO A 518 59.71 -49.54 36.45
N ASP A 519 58.94 -49.48 35.36
CA ASP A 519 59.34 -50.19 34.15
C ASP A 519 60.31 -49.29 33.36
N ALA A 520 61.59 -49.59 33.52
CA ALA A 520 62.66 -49.02 32.73
C ALA A 520 62.61 -49.61 31.31
N GLY A 521 61.86 -48.95 30.42
CA GLY A 521 61.76 -49.37 29.03
C GLY A 521 61.16 -48.28 28.15
N GLY A 522 62.00 -47.34 27.70
CA GLY A 522 61.67 -46.47 26.57
C GLY A 522 60.77 -45.27 26.88
N ALA A 523 61.20 -44.38 27.76
CA ALA A 523 60.75 -43.00 27.71
C ALA A 523 61.35 -42.33 26.45
N THR A 524 60.76 -42.57 25.29
CA THR A 524 60.87 -41.64 24.18
C THR A 524 60.17 -40.36 24.63
N LYS A 525 60.94 -39.29 24.86
CA LYS A 525 60.44 -37.93 24.96
C LYS A 525 59.41 -37.71 23.84
N HIS A 526 58.12 -37.80 24.14
CA HIS A 526 57.14 -37.05 23.37
C HIS A 526 57.32 -35.62 23.85
N ASN A 527 58.26 -34.93 23.23
CA ASN A 527 58.39 -33.49 23.34
C ASN A 527 57.11 -32.95 22.71
N ILE A 528 56.10 -32.66 23.53
CA ILE A 528 54.87 -32.05 23.03
C ILE A 528 55.30 -30.73 22.43
N ASP A 529 55.00 -30.54 21.15
CA ASP A 529 55.19 -29.28 20.45
C ASP A 529 54.13 -28.30 20.99
N PHE A 530 54.35 -27.81 22.21
CA PHE A 530 53.45 -26.87 22.89
C PHE A 530 53.23 -25.64 22.03
N ASP A 531 54.31 -25.10 21.46
CA ASP A 531 54.25 -23.99 20.53
C ASP A 531 53.41 -24.34 19.29
N GLY A 532 53.59 -25.51 18.68
CA GLY A 532 52.80 -25.94 17.53
C GLY A 532 51.31 -26.17 17.82
N VAL A 533 50.96 -26.68 19.00
CA VAL A 533 49.57 -26.84 19.44
C VAL A 533 48.92 -25.50 19.71
N VAL A 534 49.60 -24.63 20.46
CA VAL A 534 49.08 -23.30 20.80
C VAL A 534 49.00 -22.42 19.55
N ASP A 535 49.91 -22.57 18.59
CA ASP A 535 49.84 -21.90 17.28
C ASP A 535 48.62 -22.35 16.45
N LYS A 536 48.34 -23.66 16.41
CA LYS A 536 47.11 -24.19 15.79
C LYS A 536 45.84 -23.63 16.42
N ILE A 537 45.80 -23.57 17.75
CA ILE A 537 44.68 -22.98 18.50
C ILE A 537 44.58 -21.47 18.22
N ALA A 538 45.70 -20.76 18.16
CA ALA A 538 45.76 -19.34 17.82
C ALA A 538 45.15 -19.10 16.44
N LYS A 539 45.55 -19.90 15.43
CA LYS A 539 45.06 -19.84 14.06
C LYS A 539 43.55 -20.08 13.99
N ALA A 540 43.04 -21.13 14.63
CA ALA A 540 41.61 -21.43 14.63
C ALA A 540 40.78 -20.41 15.43
N SER A 541 41.28 -19.91 16.57
CA SER A 541 40.63 -18.83 17.34
C SER A 541 40.58 -17.53 16.54
N SER A 542 41.60 -17.28 15.72
CA SER A 542 41.66 -16.15 14.81
C SER A 542 40.67 -16.26 13.67
N GLU A 543 40.61 -17.42 13.02
CA GLU A 543 39.64 -17.71 11.97
C GLU A 543 38.20 -17.56 12.49
N LEU A 544 37.94 -18.13 13.68
CA LEU A 544 36.67 -18.01 14.38
C LEU A 544 36.27 -16.55 14.61
N GLY A 545 37.14 -15.73 15.18
CA GLY A 545 36.84 -14.32 15.43
C GLY A 545 36.65 -13.49 14.16
N LEU A 546 37.40 -13.78 13.08
CA LEU A 546 37.28 -13.09 11.79
C LEU A 546 35.93 -13.39 11.13
N ARG A 547 35.56 -14.67 11.06
CA ARG A 547 34.29 -15.13 10.48
C ARG A 547 33.09 -14.69 11.31
N LEU A 548 33.20 -14.70 12.65
CA LEU A 548 32.18 -14.11 13.54
C LEU A 548 31.96 -12.62 13.29
N ALA A 549 33.03 -11.87 13.02
CA ALA A 549 32.92 -10.45 12.68
C ALA A 549 32.20 -10.23 11.34
N GLU A 550 32.33 -11.15 10.37
CA GLU A 550 31.53 -11.13 9.14
C GLU A 550 30.05 -11.42 9.41
N VAL A 551 29.75 -12.45 10.20
CA VAL A 551 28.37 -12.75 10.63
C VAL A 551 27.74 -11.56 11.33
N ALA A 552 28.46 -10.92 12.26
CA ALA A 552 27.97 -9.74 12.98
C ALA A 552 27.59 -8.60 12.02
N ALA A 553 28.42 -8.37 10.99
CA ALA A 553 28.18 -7.33 10.00
C ALA A 553 26.96 -7.65 9.12
N GLU A 554 26.82 -8.91 8.70
CA GLU A 554 25.67 -9.38 7.91
C GLU A 554 24.37 -9.29 8.73
N VAL A 555 24.36 -9.74 9.99
CA VAL A 555 23.21 -9.59 10.90
C VAL A 555 22.83 -8.12 11.10
N THR A 556 23.80 -7.23 11.24
CA THR A 556 23.56 -5.77 11.34
C THR A 556 22.96 -5.20 10.05
N SER A 557 23.43 -5.66 8.90
CA SER A 557 22.87 -5.30 7.58
C SER A 557 21.41 -5.73 7.47
N ILE A 558 21.11 -7.00 7.79
CA ILE A 558 19.74 -7.56 7.78
C ILE A 558 18.83 -6.79 8.76
N THR A 559 19.34 -6.44 9.94
CA THR A 559 18.59 -5.63 10.93
C THR A 559 18.20 -4.27 10.35
N SER A 560 19.12 -3.63 9.63
CA SER A 560 18.89 -2.33 8.99
C SER A 560 17.84 -2.44 7.88
N THR A 561 17.94 -3.45 7.02
CA THR A 561 16.95 -3.75 5.97
C THR A 561 15.57 -4.06 6.57
N SER A 562 15.50 -4.91 7.59
CA SER A 562 14.24 -5.27 8.27
C SER A 562 13.58 -4.05 8.94
N THR A 563 14.37 -3.13 9.48
CA THR A 563 13.86 -1.87 10.06
C THR A 563 13.28 -0.95 8.99
N LEU A 564 13.94 -0.86 7.82
CA LEU A 564 13.42 -0.10 6.67
C LEU A 564 12.11 -0.71 6.17
N GLN A 565 12.03 -2.03 6.02
CA GLN A 565 10.81 -2.73 5.63
C GLN A 565 9.66 -2.47 6.60
N LEU A 566 9.92 -2.50 7.91
CA LEU A 566 8.92 -2.16 8.92
C LEU A 566 8.38 -0.73 8.75
N SER A 567 9.25 0.26 8.55
CA SER A 567 8.83 1.65 8.32
C SER A 567 7.98 1.82 7.06
N LEU A 568 8.30 1.04 6.01
CA LEU A 568 7.57 1.07 4.75
C LEU A 568 6.18 0.41 4.90
N PHE A 569 6.05 -0.66 5.69
CA PHE A 569 4.74 -1.22 6.02
C PHE A 569 3.87 -0.25 6.83
N GLU A 570 4.43 0.48 7.79
CA GLU A 570 3.69 1.52 8.54
C GLU A 570 3.21 2.65 7.61
N GLU A 571 4.01 3.04 6.60
CA GLU A 571 3.58 4.00 5.58
C GLU A 571 2.44 3.44 4.71
N LEU A 572 2.53 2.17 4.29
CA LEU A 572 1.51 1.52 3.47
C LEU A 572 0.20 1.30 4.23
N GLU A 573 0.27 1.01 5.53
CA GLU A 573 -0.88 0.97 6.43
C GLU A 573 -1.60 2.33 6.46
N GLY A 574 -0.85 3.42 6.66
CA GLY A 574 -1.40 4.79 6.62
C GLY A 574 -2.03 5.15 5.28
N ASN A 575 -1.37 4.81 4.17
CA ASN A 575 -1.89 5.03 2.81
C ASN A 575 -3.19 4.25 2.55
N THR A 576 -3.29 3.03 3.09
CA THR A 576 -4.46 2.17 2.93
C THR A 576 -5.63 2.64 3.78
N ALA A 577 -5.38 3.08 5.01
CA ALA A 577 -6.40 3.70 5.85
C ALA A 577 -6.96 4.98 5.20
N GLN A 578 -6.10 5.81 4.60
CA GLN A 578 -6.52 6.99 3.84
C GLN A 578 -7.38 6.62 2.61
N ALA A 579 -7.02 5.53 1.91
CA ALA A 579 -7.79 5.02 0.78
C ALA A 579 -9.16 4.48 1.23
N ALA A 580 -9.24 3.75 2.34
CA ALA A 580 -10.48 3.23 2.90
C ALA A 580 -11.46 4.36 3.27
N GLU A 581 -10.97 5.41 3.94
CA GLU A 581 -11.82 6.57 4.26
C GLU A 581 -12.27 7.32 2.98
N SER A 582 -11.39 7.44 1.98
CA SER A 582 -11.77 8.02 0.68
C SER A 582 -12.85 7.20 -0.02
N ASN A 583 -12.75 5.87 0.00
CA ASN A 583 -13.77 4.97 -0.56
C ASN A 583 -15.12 5.13 0.14
N ARG A 584 -15.12 5.32 1.46
CA ARG A 584 -16.35 5.53 2.25
C ARG A 584 -17.06 6.84 1.87
N LEU A 585 -16.30 7.93 1.68
CA LEU A 585 -16.85 9.21 1.22
C LEU A 585 -17.37 9.11 -0.23
N LEU A 586 -16.59 8.49 -1.11
CA LEU A 586 -16.99 8.21 -2.50
C LEU A 586 -18.30 7.42 -2.59
N TYR A 587 -18.50 6.45 -1.70
CA TYR A 587 -19.75 5.68 -1.66
C TYR A 587 -20.98 6.57 -1.42
N SER A 588 -20.87 7.53 -0.50
CA SER A 588 -21.93 8.50 -0.23
C SER A 588 -22.21 9.40 -1.43
N ASP A 589 -21.17 9.88 -2.12
CA ASP A 589 -21.34 10.72 -3.31
C ASP A 589 -21.94 9.94 -4.49
N ALA A 590 -21.53 8.69 -4.68
CA ALA A 590 -22.09 7.81 -5.70
C ALA A 590 -23.58 7.50 -5.44
N GLN A 591 -24.00 7.35 -4.18
CA GLN A 591 -25.42 7.21 -3.82
C GLN A 591 -26.22 8.48 -4.11
N ALA A 592 -25.67 9.65 -3.77
CA ALA A 592 -26.29 10.92 -4.09
C ALA A 592 -26.43 11.13 -5.61
N LEU A 593 -25.46 10.64 -6.40
CA LEU A 593 -25.55 10.64 -7.86
C LEU A 593 -26.74 9.83 -8.36
N VAL A 594 -26.97 8.63 -7.81
CA VAL A 594 -28.14 7.80 -8.16
C VAL A 594 -29.44 8.55 -7.89
N GLU A 595 -29.57 9.18 -6.72
CA GLU A 595 -30.77 9.93 -6.37
C GLU A 595 -31.00 11.13 -7.31
N ALA A 596 -29.94 11.87 -7.64
CA ALA A 596 -30.00 13.00 -8.56
C ALA A 596 -30.39 12.55 -9.98
N THR A 597 -29.82 11.45 -10.49
CA THR A 597 -30.21 10.89 -11.80
C THR A 597 -31.69 10.48 -11.82
N LEU A 598 -32.21 9.87 -10.76
CA LEU A 598 -33.63 9.50 -10.68
C LEU A 598 -34.55 10.72 -10.70
N LYS A 599 -34.17 11.81 -10.02
CA LYS A 599 -34.92 13.09 -10.06
C LYS A 599 -34.93 13.67 -11.47
N VAL A 600 -33.79 13.65 -12.16
CA VAL A 600 -33.69 14.11 -13.56
C VAL A 600 -34.60 13.28 -14.46
N GLU A 601 -34.58 11.95 -14.35
CA GLU A 601 -35.48 11.06 -15.12
C GLU A 601 -36.97 11.37 -14.86
N GLU A 602 -37.35 11.64 -13.61
CA GLU A 602 -38.73 12.00 -13.25
C GLU A 602 -39.16 13.31 -13.92
N GLN A 603 -38.32 14.34 -13.88
CA GLN A 603 -38.59 15.64 -14.50
C GLN A 603 -38.68 15.53 -16.02
N MET A 604 -37.80 14.73 -16.65
CA MET A 604 -37.84 14.52 -18.09
C MET A 604 -39.10 13.77 -18.54
N ARG A 605 -39.58 12.78 -17.77
CA ARG A 605 -40.88 12.15 -18.00
C ARG A 605 -42.05 13.13 -17.86
N ALA A 606 -41.99 14.03 -16.89
CA ALA A 606 -42.99 15.07 -16.71
C ALA A 606 -42.99 16.06 -17.88
N ALA A 607 -41.81 16.43 -18.39
CA ALA A 607 -41.64 17.26 -19.58
C ALA A 607 -42.22 16.57 -20.84
N THR A 608 -41.97 15.27 -21.04
CA THR A 608 -42.57 14.51 -22.16
C THR A 608 -44.11 14.57 -22.11
N LYS A 609 -44.71 14.27 -20.96
CA LYS A 609 -46.18 14.31 -20.80
C LYS A 609 -46.77 15.71 -21.05
N ALA A 610 -46.07 16.75 -20.60
CA ALA A 610 -46.50 18.13 -20.83
C ALA A 610 -46.36 18.53 -22.32
N SER A 611 -45.32 18.05 -23.01
CA SER A 611 -45.12 18.22 -24.45
C SER A 611 -46.25 17.55 -25.24
N ASP A 612 -46.59 16.31 -24.93
CA ASP A 612 -47.66 15.58 -25.61
C ASP A 612 -49.02 16.28 -25.42
N ALA A 613 -49.33 16.71 -24.19
CA ALA A 613 -50.57 17.46 -23.93
C ALA A 613 -50.64 18.79 -24.70
N SER A 614 -49.52 19.52 -24.79
CA SER A 614 -49.44 20.75 -25.59
C SER A 614 -49.66 20.47 -27.08
N ARG A 615 -49.04 19.41 -27.61
CA ARG A 615 -49.24 18.97 -29.01
C ARG A 615 -50.69 18.64 -29.30
N ASP A 616 -51.36 17.91 -28.41
CA ASP A 616 -52.76 17.54 -28.58
C ASP A 616 -53.68 18.77 -28.62
N ASP A 617 -53.47 19.74 -27.72
CA ASP A 617 -54.24 21.00 -27.72
C ASP A 617 -53.97 21.81 -29.01
N VAL A 618 -52.73 21.84 -29.51
CA VAL A 618 -52.36 22.55 -30.76
C VAL A 618 -52.91 21.86 -32.00
N LEU A 619 -52.88 20.53 -32.09
CA LEU A 619 -53.52 19.78 -33.19
C LEU A 619 -55.02 20.08 -33.23
N ALA A 620 -55.65 20.17 -32.07
CA ALA A 620 -57.06 20.45 -31.96
C ALA A 620 -57.40 21.94 -32.24
N LEU A 621 -56.41 22.85 -32.18
CA LEU A 621 -56.50 24.22 -32.71
C LEU A 621 -56.38 24.25 -34.24
N VAL A 622 -55.49 23.44 -34.83
CA VAL A 622 -55.38 23.32 -36.29
C VAL A 622 -56.71 22.90 -36.90
N THR A 623 -57.38 21.89 -36.34
CA THR A 623 -58.71 21.47 -36.80
C THR A 623 -59.74 22.60 -36.71
N TRP A 624 -59.69 23.43 -35.66
CA TRP A 624 -60.58 24.58 -35.52
C TRP A 624 -60.31 25.64 -36.60
N ILE A 625 -59.04 25.95 -36.87
CA ILE A 625 -58.63 26.91 -37.90
C ILE A 625 -59.17 26.47 -39.27
N GLU A 626 -59.05 25.19 -39.62
CA GLU A 626 -59.53 24.63 -40.89
C GLU A 626 -61.06 24.75 -41.02
N SER A 627 -61.82 24.44 -39.96
CA SER A 627 -63.28 24.63 -39.97
C SER A 627 -63.69 26.11 -40.06
N ALA A 628 -62.94 27.01 -39.38
CA ALA A 628 -63.20 28.44 -39.45
C ALA A 628 -62.92 29.02 -40.85
N GLU A 629 -61.89 28.55 -41.56
CA GLU A 629 -61.61 28.93 -42.95
C GLU A 629 -62.79 28.55 -43.88
N GLU A 630 -63.35 27.34 -43.73
CA GLU A 630 -64.48 26.86 -44.53
C GLU A 630 -65.76 27.69 -44.28
N GLU A 631 -66.09 27.94 -43.01
CA GLU A 631 -67.26 28.76 -42.65
C GLU A 631 -67.12 30.24 -43.12
N LEU A 632 -65.89 30.77 -43.19
CA LEU A 632 -65.64 32.12 -43.70
C LEU A 632 -65.85 32.26 -45.21
N ASP A 633 -65.50 31.24 -45.98
CA ASP A 633 -65.73 31.22 -47.44
C ASP A 633 -67.24 31.16 -47.76
N GLU A 634 -68.02 30.40 -46.99
CA GLU A 634 -69.48 30.38 -47.09
C GLU A 634 -70.08 31.76 -46.77
N LEU A 635 -69.58 32.40 -45.71
CA LEU A 635 -70.02 33.70 -45.26
C LEU A 635 -69.79 34.80 -46.32
N ASN A 636 -68.61 34.78 -46.95
CA ASN A 636 -68.27 35.70 -48.05
C ASN A 636 -69.21 35.55 -49.27
N THR A 637 -69.60 34.30 -49.57
CA THR A 637 -70.55 34.00 -50.65
C THR A 637 -71.94 34.57 -50.35
N ALA A 638 -72.44 34.39 -49.12
CA ALA A 638 -73.74 34.91 -48.70
C ALA A 638 -73.78 36.45 -48.66
N ILE A 639 -72.68 37.10 -48.28
CA ILE A 639 -72.56 38.57 -48.31
C ILE A 639 -72.65 39.14 -49.73
N SER A 640 -72.05 38.45 -50.70
CA SER A 640 -72.16 38.81 -52.11
C SER A 640 -73.62 38.75 -52.61
N ARG A 641 -74.41 37.79 -52.12
CA ARG A 641 -75.86 37.69 -52.40
C ARG A 641 -76.65 38.82 -51.74
N VAL A 642 -76.36 39.16 -50.48
CA VAL A 642 -76.99 40.31 -49.80
C VAL A 642 -76.70 41.63 -50.53
N SER A 643 -75.47 41.80 -51.03
CA SER A 643 -75.07 42.97 -51.83
C SER A 643 -75.86 43.11 -53.14
N SER A 644 -76.13 42.00 -53.83
CA SER A 644 -76.90 42.01 -55.07
C SER A 644 -78.38 42.32 -54.84
N PHE A 645 -78.97 41.81 -53.75
CA PHE A 645 -80.32 42.16 -53.34
C PHE A 645 -80.43 43.63 -52.93
N ALA A 646 -79.49 44.15 -52.13
CA ALA A 646 -79.46 45.56 -51.75
C ALA A 646 -79.33 46.49 -52.98
N SER A 647 -78.55 46.09 -53.99
CA SER A 647 -78.45 46.82 -55.26
C SER A 647 -79.74 46.77 -56.08
N SER A 648 -80.45 45.64 -56.04
CA SER A 648 -81.76 45.50 -56.69
C SER A 648 -82.81 46.41 -56.02
N ILE A 649 -82.84 46.46 -54.69
CA ILE A 649 -83.73 47.34 -53.92
C ILE A 649 -83.46 48.81 -54.27
N ASP A 650 -82.20 49.25 -54.28
CA ASP A 650 -81.82 50.61 -54.65
C ASP A 650 -82.28 50.97 -56.08
N SER A 651 -82.11 50.06 -57.05
CA SER A 651 -82.58 50.27 -58.42
C SER A 651 -84.11 50.35 -58.50
N ILE A 652 -84.83 49.47 -57.79
CA ILE A 652 -86.30 49.46 -57.73
C ILE A 652 -86.81 50.75 -57.07
N ALA A 653 -86.16 51.20 -56.00
CA ALA A 653 -86.53 52.41 -55.29
C ALA A 653 -86.29 53.66 -56.14
N GLN A 654 -85.20 53.74 -56.91
CA GLN A 654 -84.96 54.82 -57.88
C GLN A 654 -86.01 54.83 -59.00
N GLN A 655 -86.40 53.66 -59.52
CA GLN A 655 -87.50 53.57 -60.50
C GLN A 655 -88.82 54.06 -59.89
N THR A 656 -89.10 53.66 -58.65
CA THR A 656 -90.29 54.09 -57.89
C THR A 656 -90.29 55.60 -57.67
N HIS A 657 -89.12 56.19 -57.35
CA HIS A 657 -88.93 57.63 -57.18
C HIS A 657 -89.24 58.41 -58.47
N VAL A 658 -88.69 57.97 -59.61
CA VAL A 658 -88.95 58.60 -60.92
C VAL A 658 -90.42 58.46 -61.31
N LEU A 659 -91.03 57.30 -61.02
CA LEU A 659 -92.44 57.06 -61.31
C LEU A 659 -93.35 57.97 -60.47
N ALA A 660 -93.03 58.14 -59.18
CA ALA A 660 -93.73 59.03 -58.27
C ALA A 660 -93.56 60.51 -58.66
N LEU A 661 -92.36 60.91 -59.11
CA LEU A 661 -92.12 62.25 -59.63
C LEU A 661 -92.95 62.53 -60.90
N ASN A 662 -92.96 61.59 -61.85
CA ASN A 662 -93.78 61.68 -63.06
C ASN A 662 -95.28 61.73 -62.72
N ALA A 663 -95.72 60.94 -61.74
CA ALA A 663 -97.08 60.96 -61.22
C ALA A 663 -97.44 62.31 -60.61
N ARG A 664 -96.53 62.91 -59.84
CA ARG A 664 -96.72 64.24 -59.23
C ARG A 664 -96.85 65.34 -60.30
N VAL A 665 -96.04 65.27 -61.36
CA VAL A 665 -96.11 66.20 -62.50
C VAL A 665 -97.43 66.06 -63.24
N GLU A 666 -97.88 64.84 -63.51
CA GLU A 666 -99.16 64.59 -64.18
C GLU A 666 -100.35 65.00 -63.28
N ALA A 667 -100.24 64.80 -61.96
CA ALA A 667 -101.22 65.27 -60.97
C ALA A 667 -101.34 66.80 -60.94
N ALA A 668 -100.22 67.52 -61.10
CA ALA A 668 -100.24 68.97 -61.24
C ALA A 668 -100.85 69.44 -62.58
N ARG A 669 -100.76 68.63 -63.63
CA ARG A 669 -101.24 68.92 -64.99
C ARG A 669 -102.77 68.83 -65.13
N VAL A 670 -103.41 67.92 -64.38
CA VAL A 670 -104.88 67.68 -64.39
C VAL A 670 -105.65 68.65 -63.44
N GLY A 671 -104.96 69.55 -62.74
CA GLY A 671 -105.58 70.62 -61.95
C GLY A 671 -106.33 70.13 -60.70
N ASN A 672 -107.55 70.65 -60.44
CA ASN A 672 -108.31 70.35 -59.21
C ASN A 672 -108.65 68.86 -59.02
N HIS A 673 -108.67 68.05 -60.09
CA HIS A 673 -108.92 66.60 -60.04
C HIS A 673 -107.66 65.76 -59.72
N GLY A 674 -106.45 66.33 -59.84
CA GLY A 674 -105.18 65.64 -59.53
C GLY A 674 -104.70 65.80 -58.09
N ARG A 675 -105.39 66.59 -57.26
CA ARG A 675 -104.89 67.02 -55.94
C ARG A 675 -104.71 65.86 -54.95
N SER A 676 -105.59 64.87 -54.97
CA SER A 676 -105.46 63.63 -54.18
C SER A 676 -104.32 62.74 -54.69
N PHE A 677 -104.13 62.64 -56.01
CA PHE A 677 -103.02 61.90 -56.62
C PHE A 677 -101.65 62.54 -56.37
N ALA A 678 -101.58 63.88 -56.30
CA ALA A 678 -100.35 64.59 -55.97
C ALA A 678 -99.85 64.26 -54.54
N VAL A 679 -100.77 64.16 -53.58
CA VAL A 679 -100.43 63.80 -52.18
C VAL A 679 -99.94 62.35 -52.10
N ILE A 680 -100.57 61.43 -52.83
CA ILE A 680 -100.12 60.03 -52.87
C ILE A 680 -98.78 59.90 -53.58
N ALA A 681 -98.57 60.61 -54.69
CA ALA A 681 -97.30 60.66 -55.41
C ALA A 681 -96.17 61.20 -54.52
N ASP A 682 -96.42 62.23 -53.71
CA ASP A 682 -95.45 62.76 -52.75
C ASP A 682 -95.11 61.74 -51.66
N ALA A 683 -96.11 61.05 -51.11
CA ALA A 683 -95.89 60.00 -50.11
C ALA A 683 -95.16 58.76 -50.68
N VAL A 684 -95.45 58.33 -51.93
CA VAL A 684 -94.67 57.28 -52.61
C VAL A 684 -93.23 57.74 -52.84
N ARG A 685 -93.03 59.01 -53.23
CA ARG A 685 -91.69 59.57 -53.43
C ARG A 685 -90.90 59.54 -52.12
N ASP A 686 -91.49 60.00 -51.02
CA ASP A 686 -90.83 60.04 -49.73
C ASP A 686 -90.48 58.62 -49.21
N LEU A 687 -91.39 57.64 -49.36
CA LEU A 687 -91.12 56.23 -49.05
C LEU A 687 -90.02 55.62 -49.95
N SER A 688 -89.98 55.99 -51.22
CA SER A 688 -88.91 55.57 -52.14
C SER A 688 -87.56 56.17 -51.75
N ASP A 689 -87.53 57.43 -51.30
CA ASP A 689 -86.32 58.08 -50.79
C ASP A 689 -85.81 57.42 -49.50
N GLU A 690 -86.71 57.03 -48.60
CA GLU A 690 -86.35 56.23 -47.42
C GLU A 690 -85.82 54.84 -47.79
N THR A 691 -86.41 54.20 -48.79
CA THR A 691 -85.94 52.91 -49.30
C THR A 691 -84.54 53.02 -49.93
N ILE A 692 -84.28 54.07 -50.72
CA ILE A 692 -82.94 54.37 -51.28
C ILE A 692 -81.93 54.58 -50.14
N LYS A 693 -82.29 55.37 -49.12
CA LYS A 693 -81.41 55.61 -47.97
C LYS A 693 -81.10 54.32 -47.21
N ALA A 694 -82.10 53.48 -46.95
CA ALA A 694 -81.94 52.21 -46.26
C ALA A 694 -81.11 51.20 -47.08
N ALA A 695 -81.36 51.07 -48.38
CA ALA A 695 -80.57 50.22 -49.27
C ALA A 695 -79.10 50.66 -49.35
N ASN A 696 -78.85 51.97 -49.41
CA ASN A 696 -77.50 52.51 -49.35
C ASN A 696 -76.85 52.30 -47.97
N LYS A 697 -77.62 52.35 -46.87
CA LYS A 697 -77.15 51.99 -45.53
C LYS A 697 -76.70 50.53 -45.47
N ILE A 698 -77.43 49.60 -46.10
CA ILE A 698 -77.00 48.19 -46.23
C ILE A 698 -75.69 48.10 -47.00
N LYS A 699 -75.59 48.72 -48.19
CA LYS A 699 -74.34 48.76 -48.99
C LYS A 699 -73.15 49.30 -48.18
N GLN A 700 -73.35 50.38 -47.42
CA GLN A 700 -72.33 50.96 -46.55
C GLN A 700 -71.95 50.04 -45.39
N THR A 701 -72.88 49.23 -44.87
CA THR A 701 -72.64 48.29 -43.76
C THR A 701 -71.94 47.01 -44.25
N LEU A 702 -72.15 46.62 -45.52
CA LEU A 702 -71.47 45.49 -46.15
C LEU A 702 -69.96 45.73 -46.35
N LEU A 703 -69.52 46.98 -46.50
CA LEU A 703 -68.09 47.31 -46.67
C LEU A 703 -67.24 46.96 -45.44
N PRO A 704 -67.57 47.43 -44.20
CA PRO A 704 -66.92 46.97 -42.99
C PRO A 704 -67.03 45.45 -42.79
N LEU A 705 -68.17 44.85 -43.15
CA LEU A 705 -68.37 43.41 -43.00
C LEU A 705 -67.41 42.59 -43.87
N ALA A 706 -67.30 42.94 -45.15
CA ALA A 706 -66.34 42.32 -46.07
C ALA A 706 -64.90 42.51 -45.59
N LYS A 707 -64.56 43.69 -45.08
CA LYS A 707 -63.24 43.96 -44.49
C LYS A 707 -62.96 43.08 -43.27
N SER A 708 -63.93 42.93 -42.36
CA SER A 708 -63.78 42.10 -41.15
C SER A 708 -63.58 40.62 -41.48
N ILE A 709 -64.11 40.12 -42.60
CA ILE A 709 -63.92 38.74 -43.05
C ILE A 709 -62.52 38.54 -43.62
N GLU A 710 -62.05 39.46 -44.46
CA GLU A 710 -60.70 39.41 -45.00
C GLU A 710 -59.67 39.47 -43.87
N GLU A 711 -59.88 40.38 -42.93
CA GLU A 711 -59.11 40.46 -41.70
C GLU A 711 -59.15 39.15 -40.89
N MET A 712 -60.32 38.52 -40.73
CA MET A 712 -60.43 37.24 -40.03
C MET A 712 -59.70 36.11 -40.75
N ARG A 713 -59.73 36.11 -42.08
CA ARG A 713 -58.98 35.18 -42.93
C ARG A 713 -57.48 35.33 -42.72
N GLU A 714 -57.00 36.57 -42.67
CA GLU A 714 -55.59 36.87 -42.34
C GLU A 714 -55.23 36.33 -40.95
N SER A 715 -56.10 36.50 -39.95
CA SER A 715 -55.90 35.91 -38.62
C SER A 715 -55.87 34.37 -38.62
N ALA A 716 -56.72 33.73 -39.42
CA ALA A 716 -56.73 32.28 -39.56
C ALA A 716 -55.43 31.76 -40.19
N ILE A 717 -54.92 32.44 -41.23
CA ILE A 717 -53.63 32.12 -41.86
C ILE A 717 -52.48 32.29 -40.86
N GLY A 718 -52.44 33.40 -40.11
CA GLY A 718 -51.43 33.65 -39.08
C GLY A 718 -51.47 32.60 -37.97
N ALA A 719 -52.66 32.22 -37.49
CA ALA A 719 -52.85 31.15 -36.53
C ALA A 719 -52.34 29.80 -37.07
N LYS A 720 -52.60 29.49 -38.35
CA LYS A 720 -52.18 28.24 -38.99
C LYS A 720 -50.66 28.12 -39.06
N GLU A 721 -49.99 29.21 -39.45
CA GLU A 721 -48.53 29.26 -39.52
C GLU A 721 -47.89 29.09 -38.14
N SER A 722 -48.40 29.80 -37.13
CA SER A 722 -47.87 29.69 -35.75
C SER A 722 -48.16 28.32 -35.13
N ALA A 723 -49.31 27.71 -35.40
CA ALA A 723 -49.60 26.34 -34.99
C ALA A 723 -48.65 25.33 -35.65
N ALA A 724 -48.35 25.49 -36.94
CA ALA A 724 -47.38 24.64 -37.64
C ALA A 724 -45.95 24.80 -37.08
N GLN A 725 -45.54 26.03 -36.75
CA GLN A 725 -44.25 26.29 -36.10
C GLN A 725 -44.21 25.69 -34.69
N THR A 726 -45.28 25.80 -33.92
CA THR A 726 -45.44 25.18 -32.59
C THR A 726 -45.30 23.65 -32.65
N LEU A 727 -45.96 22.99 -33.61
CA LEU A 727 -45.85 21.53 -33.77
C LEU A 727 -44.44 21.07 -34.14
N ARG A 728 -43.70 21.88 -34.92
CA ARG A 728 -42.29 21.62 -35.26
C ARG A 728 -41.37 21.80 -34.05
N SER A 729 -41.48 22.92 -33.34
CA SER A 729 -40.64 23.19 -32.15
C SER A 729 -40.92 22.18 -31.03
N SER A 730 -42.19 21.84 -30.79
CA SER A 730 -42.56 20.78 -29.85
C SER A 730 -42.04 19.40 -30.27
N GLY A 731 -42.02 19.09 -31.57
CA GLY A 731 -41.38 17.86 -32.06
C GLY A 731 -39.88 17.80 -31.77
N ARG A 732 -39.17 18.93 -31.87
CA ARG A 732 -37.75 19.04 -31.48
C ARG A 732 -37.56 18.79 -29.98
N ILE A 733 -38.44 19.34 -29.14
CA ILE A 733 -38.42 19.09 -27.68
C ILE A 733 -38.57 17.59 -27.40
N THR A 734 -39.57 16.92 -27.99
CA THR A 734 -39.79 15.49 -27.75
C THR A 734 -38.57 14.64 -28.16
N SER A 735 -37.94 14.97 -29.28
CA SER A 735 -36.71 14.27 -29.72
C SER A 735 -35.52 14.52 -28.76
N ALA A 736 -35.30 15.76 -28.34
CA ALA A 736 -34.20 16.10 -27.43
C ALA A 736 -34.41 15.47 -26.04
N VAL A 737 -35.64 15.50 -25.51
CA VAL A 737 -36.01 14.80 -24.27
C VAL A 737 -35.79 13.29 -24.39
N ALA A 738 -36.09 12.69 -25.54
CA ALA A 738 -35.83 11.27 -25.77
C ALA A 738 -34.33 10.94 -25.80
N GLN A 739 -33.50 11.82 -26.38
CA GLN A 739 -32.04 11.67 -26.36
C GLN A 739 -31.48 11.79 -24.93
N VAL A 740 -31.93 12.77 -24.16
CA VAL A 740 -31.58 12.91 -22.74
C VAL A 740 -31.95 11.64 -21.97
N ASN A 741 -33.15 11.10 -22.14
CA ASN A 741 -33.55 9.86 -21.46
C ASN A 741 -32.65 8.66 -21.82
N GLY A 742 -32.23 8.53 -23.09
CA GLY A 742 -31.28 7.49 -23.48
C GLY A 742 -29.90 7.66 -22.86
N GLN A 743 -29.42 8.91 -22.74
CA GLN A 743 -28.17 9.23 -22.07
C GLN A 743 -28.23 9.02 -20.55
N LEU A 744 -29.38 9.30 -19.92
CA LEU A 744 -29.61 9.04 -18.50
C LEU A 744 -29.57 7.54 -18.17
N GLU A 745 -30.07 6.68 -19.05
CA GLU A 745 -29.97 5.23 -18.86
C GLU A 745 -28.51 4.76 -18.86
N GLU A 746 -27.69 5.30 -19.77
CA GLU A 746 -26.25 5.04 -19.81
C GLU A 746 -25.53 5.63 -18.57
N LEU A 747 -25.91 6.85 -18.16
CA LEU A 747 -25.41 7.47 -16.94
C LEU A 747 -25.69 6.59 -15.71
N ALA A 748 -26.95 6.16 -15.54
CA ALA A 748 -27.36 5.29 -14.44
C ALA A 748 -26.60 3.94 -14.44
N LYS A 749 -26.31 3.38 -15.62
CA LYS A 749 -25.51 2.15 -15.74
C LYS A 749 -24.07 2.36 -15.27
N ARG A 750 -23.44 3.46 -15.66
CA ARG A 750 -22.07 3.82 -15.24
C ARG A 750 -22.00 4.09 -13.74
N ILE A 751 -22.99 4.77 -13.17
CA ILE A 751 -23.08 4.98 -11.71
C ILE A 751 -23.15 3.65 -10.95
N ARG A 752 -23.89 2.66 -11.47
CA ARG A 752 -23.93 1.32 -10.88
C ARG A 752 -22.57 0.62 -10.93
N HIS A 753 -21.83 0.76 -12.03
CA HIS A 753 -20.46 0.24 -12.10
C HIS A 753 -19.58 0.90 -11.05
N VAL A 754 -19.54 2.25 -10.99
CA VAL A 754 -18.79 3.01 -9.98
C VAL A 754 -19.12 2.53 -8.56
N ASN A 755 -20.39 2.36 -8.21
CA ASN A 755 -20.79 1.82 -6.91
C ASN A 755 -20.25 0.41 -6.63
N GLY A 756 -20.30 -0.49 -7.63
CA GLY A 756 -19.76 -1.84 -7.49
C GLY A 756 -18.23 -1.84 -7.27
N PHE A 757 -17.52 -0.94 -7.96
CA PHE A 757 -16.08 -0.74 -7.77
C PHE A 757 -15.76 -0.25 -6.36
N ILE A 758 -16.47 0.76 -5.86
CA ILE A 758 -16.24 1.32 -4.53
C ILE A 758 -16.40 0.25 -3.44
N ILE A 759 -17.43 -0.59 -3.54
CA ILE A 759 -17.64 -1.72 -2.61
C ILE A 759 -16.46 -2.68 -2.65
N SER A 760 -16.08 -3.14 -3.84
CA SER A 760 -14.98 -4.10 -4.03
C SER A 760 -13.63 -3.52 -3.56
N ALA A 761 -13.37 -2.24 -3.84
CA ALA A 761 -12.17 -1.55 -3.39
C ALA A 761 -12.13 -1.38 -1.87
N ASN A 762 -13.27 -1.19 -1.22
CA ASN A 762 -13.35 -1.15 0.24
C ASN A 762 -13.05 -2.52 0.87
N GLU A 763 -13.61 -3.59 0.33
CA GLU A 763 -13.32 -4.97 0.77
C GLU A 763 -11.83 -5.32 0.64
N LEU A 764 -11.22 -4.99 -0.51
CA LEU A 764 -9.79 -5.22 -0.73
C LEU A 764 -8.90 -4.36 0.18
N SER A 765 -9.29 -3.11 0.46
CA SER A 765 -8.57 -2.26 1.41
C SER A 765 -8.59 -2.83 2.83
N GLU A 766 -9.72 -3.40 3.27
CA GLU A 766 -9.82 -4.06 4.58
C GLU A 766 -8.90 -5.28 4.68
N VAL A 767 -8.88 -6.12 3.63
CA VAL A 767 -7.94 -7.24 3.54
C VAL A 767 -6.50 -6.74 3.58
N ALA A 768 -6.18 -5.70 2.81
CA ALA A 768 -4.85 -5.14 2.77
C ALA A 768 -4.40 -4.58 4.13
N GLU A 769 -5.28 -3.86 4.84
CA GLU A 769 -5.02 -3.33 6.18
C GLU A 769 -4.65 -4.46 7.16
N THR A 770 -5.43 -5.55 7.19
CA THR A 770 -5.10 -6.71 8.04
C THR A 770 -3.77 -7.36 7.66
N GLY A 771 -3.44 -7.41 6.36
CA GLY A 771 -2.17 -7.92 5.86
C GLY A 771 -0.98 -7.06 6.30
N TYR A 772 -1.08 -5.74 6.19
CA TYR A 772 -0.03 -4.82 6.64
C TYR A 772 0.22 -4.94 8.14
N VAL A 773 -0.84 -4.96 8.96
CA VAL A 773 -0.70 -5.13 10.42
C VAL A 773 -0.03 -6.46 10.76
N GLY A 774 -0.40 -7.54 10.05
CA GLY A 774 0.22 -8.86 10.21
C GLY A 774 1.73 -8.83 9.90
N LEU A 775 2.10 -8.25 8.76
CA LEU A 775 3.50 -8.11 8.34
C LEU A 775 4.30 -7.22 9.29
N SER A 776 3.77 -6.06 9.69
CA SER A 776 4.41 -5.14 10.64
C SER A 776 4.72 -5.83 11.98
N ASN A 777 3.79 -6.62 12.51
CA ASN A 777 4.03 -7.39 13.74
C ASN A 777 5.10 -8.47 13.55
N GLY A 778 5.07 -9.16 12.40
CA GLY A 778 6.10 -10.14 12.02
C GLY A 778 7.49 -9.53 11.94
N PHE A 779 7.62 -8.39 11.27
CA PHE A 779 8.90 -7.67 11.15
C PHE A 779 9.38 -7.08 12.47
N ARG A 780 8.48 -6.58 13.33
CA ARG A 780 8.85 -6.14 14.67
C ARG A 780 9.48 -7.28 15.47
N SER A 781 8.89 -8.49 15.39
CA SER A 781 9.47 -9.69 15.99
C SER A 781 10.82 -10.07 15.39
N ILE A 782 10.97 -10.03 14.06
CA ILE A 782 12.25 -10.27 13.36
C ILE A 782 13.33 -9.28 13.84
N CYS A 783 13.01 -7.99 13.88
CA CYS A 783 13.92 -6.93 14.32
C CYS A 783 14.39 -7.13 15.76
N ASP A 784 13.49 -7.49 16.68
CA ASP A 784 13.85 -7.70 18.08
C ASP A 784 14.74 -8.93 18.27
N ARG A 785 14.47 -10.03 17.52
CA ARG A 785 15.30 -11.23 17.55
C ARG A 785 16.67 -10.99 16.90
N LEU A 786 16.72 -10.29 15.77
CA LEU A 786 17.98 -9.90 15.12
C LEU A 786 18.86 -9.03 16.02
N LYS A 787 18.28 -8.11 16.81
CA LYS A 787 19.05 -7.32 17.80
C LYS A 787 19.67 -8.21 18.88
N ASN A 788 18.93 -9.21 19.37
CA ASN A 788 19.45 -10.16 20.35
C ASN A 788 20.58 -11.00 19.74
N THR A 789 20.37 -11.54 18.54
CA THR A 789 21.38 -12.30 17.81
C THR A 789 22.63 -11.45 17.55
N ALA A 790 22.49 -10.18 17.14
CA ALA A 790 23.61 -9.26 16.95
C ALA A 790 24.43 -9.08 18.25
N GLY A 791 23.74 -8.95 19.39
CA GLY A 791 24.37 -8.88 20.70
C GLY A 791 25.12 -10.17 21.08
N GLY A 792 24.55 -11.34 20.77
CA GLY A 792 25.19 -12.64 21.00
C GLY A 792 26.42 -12.86 20.12
N VAL A 793 26.36 -12.52 18.83
CA VAL A 793 27.53 -12.60 17.93
C VAL A 793 28.62 -11.61 18.38
N GLU A 794 28.26 -10.39 18.81
CA GLU A 794 29.23 -9.43 19.38
C GLU A 794 29.89 -9.98 20.66
N ASN A 795 29.16 -10.75 21.48
CA ASN A 795 29.74 -11.43 22.63
C ASN A 795 30.74 -12.51 22.22
N LEU A 796 30.41 -13.35 21.24
CA LEU A 796 31.32 -14.37 20.72
C LEU A 796 32.60 -13.77 20.13
N VAL A 797 32.50 -12.64 19.41
CA VAL A 797 33.69 -11.90 18.95
C VAL A 797 34.57 -11.51 20.15
N LYS A 798 33.99 -11.02 21.25
CA LYS A 798 34.77 -10.68 22.46
C LYS A 798 35.42 -11.89 23.12
N VAL A 799 34.74 -13.04 23.17
CA VAL A 799 35.31 -14.28 23.75
C VAL A 799 36.48 -14.77 22.88
N SER A 800 36.35 -14.75 21.55
CA SER A 800 37.46 -15.09 20.64
C SER A 800 38.66 -14.14 20.73
N GLU A 801 38.43 -12.82 20.86
CA GLU A 801 39.49 -11.84 21.15
C GLU A 801 40.19 -12.13 22.48
N TRP A 802 39.43 -12.48 23.51
CA TRP A 802 39.96 -12.84 24.83
C TRP A 802 40.79 -14.13 24.77
N LEU A 803 40.35 -15.14 24.02
CA LEU A 803 41.10 -16.38 23.76
C LEU A 803 42.46 -16.08 23.11
N LEU A 804 42.50 -15.21 22.11
CA LEU A 804 43.77 -14.78 21.49
C LEU A 804 44.67 -14.06 22.49
N GLY A 805 44.10 -13.26 23.38
CA GLY A 805 44.82 -12.65 24.49
C GLY A 805 45.48 -13.70 25.40
N GLN A 806 44.72 -14.72 25.82
CA GLN A 806 45.22 -15.82 26.66
C GLN A 806 46.32 -16.64 25.96
N VAL A 807 46.18 -16.87 24.65
CA VAL A 807 47.21 -17.52 23.83
C VAL A 807 48.51 -16.73 23.83
N VAL A 808 48.46 -15.40 23.68
CA VAL A 808 49.66 -14.55 23.73
C VAL A 808 50.26 -14.48 25.14
N GLU A 809 49.43 -14.40 26.18
CA GLU A 809 49.87 -14.37 27.59
C GLU A 809 50.52 -15.68 28.05
N SER A 810 50.20 -16.79 27.37
CA SER A 810 50.81 -18.11 27.63
C SER A 810 52.32 -18.16 27.38
N GLY A 811 52.82 -17.24 26.54
CA GLY A 811 54.23 -17.18 26.15
C GLY A 811 54.61 -18.08 24.96
N ALA A 812 53.65 -18.79 24.36
CA ALA A 812 53.88 -19.62 23.18
C ALA A 812 54.33 -18.82 21.95
N ILE A 813 55.17 -19.44 21.12
CA ILE A 813 55.67 -18.84 19.87
C ILE A 813 54.57 -18.91 18.81
N THR A 814 53.84 -17.81 18.64
CA THR A 814 52.75 -17.66 17.66
C THR A 814 52.93 -16.39 16.83
N GLN A 815 52.26 -16.30 15.67
CA GLN A 815 52.24 -15.06 14.87
C GLN A 815 51.73 -13.88 15.71
N ASP A 816 50.67 -14.08 16.51
CA ASP A 816 50.09 -13.01 17.32
C ASP A 816 51.07 -12.52 18.40
N LYS A 817 51.86 -13.43 18.99
CA LYS A 817 52.93 -13.08 19.93
C LYS A 817 54.06 -12.27 19.28
N GLU A 818 54.47 -12.64 18.06
CA GLU A 818 55.47 -11.89 17.27
C GLU A 818 54.99 -10.44 17.04
N MET A 819 53.72 -10.26 16.67
CA MET A 819 53.13 -8.93 16.45
C MET A 819 53.06 -8.11 17.74
N VAL A 820 52.73 -8.73 18.87
CA VAL A 820 52.72 -8.08 20.20
C VAL A 820 54.13 -7.64 20.60
N ASP A 821 55.16 -8.46 20.32
CA ASP A 821 56.56 -8.12 20.63
C ASP A 821 57.07 -6.96 19.76
N ILE A 822 56.76 -6.98 18.47
CA ILE A 822 57.03 -5.86 17.56
C ILE A 822 56.34 -4.60 18.09
N LEU A 823 55.06 -4.68 18.49
CA LEU A 823 54.32 -3.55 19.04
C LEU A 823 54.99 -2.99 20.30
N GLN A 824 55.33 -3.83 21.28
CA GLN A 824 55.94 -3.39 22.55
C GLN A 824 57.31 -2.74 22.34
N ALA A 825 58.12 -3.28 21.42
CA ALA A 825 59.38 -2.67 21.00
C ALA A 825 59.13 -1.28 20.41
N LYS A 826 58.13 -1.13 19.54
CA LYS A 826 57.79 0.16 18.92
C LYS A 826 57.20 1.15 19.92
N VAL A 827 56.38 0.73 20.87
CA VAL A 827 55.92 1.59 21.98
C VAL A 827 57.10 2.20 22.73
N SER A 828 58.12 1.39 23.02
CA SER A 828 59.34 1.83 23.70
C SER A 828 60.17 2.81 22.86
N GLU A 829 60.25 2.59 21.55
CA GLU A 829 60.92 3.51 20.61
C GLU A 829 60.18 4.84 20.49
N VAL A 830 58.84 4.82 20.37
CA VAL A 830 57.99 6.01 20.28
C VAL A 830 58.08 6.83 21.57
N SER A 831 57.96 6.19 22.73
CA SER A 831 58.14 6.83 24.04
C SER A 831 59.49 7.54 24.12
N ARG A 832 60.57 6.84 23.76
CA ARG A 832 61.92 7.39 23.76
C ARG A 832 62.08 8.55 22.79
N ALA A 833 61.49 8.49 21.60
CA ALA A 833 61.57 9.55 20.61
C ALA A 833 60.94 10.85 21.13
N TYR A 834 59.75 10.75 21.74
CA TYR A 834 59.11 11.91 22.37
C TYR A 834 59.86 12.42 23.60
N GLU A 835 60.39 11.53 24.45
CA GLU A 835 61.20 11.92 25.61
C GLU A 835 62.50 12.62 25.21
N VAL A 836 63.16 12.17 24.14
CA VAL A 836 64.32 12.86 23.56
C VAL A 836 63.91 14.23 23.00
N ALA A 837 62.78 14.33 22.29
CA ALA A 837 62.26 15.61 21.81
C ALA A 837 61.93 16.60 22.95
N LEU A 838 61.39 16.10 24.07
CA LEU A 838 61.14 16.88 25.29
C LEU A 838 62.46 17.33 25.94
N ARG A 839 63.43 16.41 26.10
CA ARG A 839 64.74 16.70 26.70
C ARG A 839 65.54 17.72 25.89
N ASP A 840 65.49 17.60 24.57
CA ASP A 840 66.21 18.48 23.64
C ASP A 840 65.47 19.81 23.40
N GLY A 841 64.29 20.01 24.03
CA GLY A 841 63.49 21.23 23.95
C GLY A 841 62.79 21.46 22.61
N ARG A 842 62.69 20.44 21.76
CA ARG A 842 62.01 20.50 20.45
C ARG A 842 60.48 20.51 20.56
N VAL A 843 59.95 20.04 21.68
CA VAL A 843 58.53 20.15 22.07
C VAL A 843 58.45 20.35 23.59
N LYS A 844 57.45 21.09 24.07
CA LYS A 844 57.17 21.24 25.51
C LYS A 844 56.10 20.25 25.96
N GLU A 845 56.14 19.86 27.23
CA GLU A 845 55.18 18.90 27.79
C GLU A 845 53.72 19.32 27.56
N PHE A 846 53.36 20.58 27.80
CA PHE A 846 51.98 21.04 27.56
C PHE A 846 51.56 21.07 26.08
N GLU A 847 52.52 21.08 25.14
CA GLU A 847 52.25 21.02 23.69
C GLU A 847 52.01 19.58 23.26
N LEU A 848 52.66 18.63 23.94
CA LEU A 848 52.50 17.20 23.70
C LEU A 848 51.14 16.69 24.20
N PHE A 849 50.66 17.18 25.34
CA PHE A 849 49.34 16.82 25.90
C PHE A 849 48.21 17.80 25.49
N ASP A 850 48.36 18.51 24.36
CA ASP A 850 47.37 19.47 23.89
C ASP A 850 46.20 18.79 23.19
N THR A 851 45.00 18.90 23.78
CA THR A 851 43.74 18.34 23.24
C THR A 851 42.93 19.36 22.42
N ASN A 852 43.51 20.51 22.10
CA ASN A 852 42.86 21.52 21.27
C ASN A 852 43.13 21.28 19.77
N TYR A 853 42.29 20.46 19.14
CA TYR A 853 42.40 20.10 17.72
C TYR A 853 41.78 21.18 16.81
N LEU A 854 42.61 21.81 15.98
CA LEU A 854 42.19 22.82 15.01
C LEU A 854 41.86 22.16 13.66
N GLU A 855 40.61 22.27 13.21
CA GLU A 855 40.18 21.74 11.90
C GLU A 855 40.94 22.42 10.75
N VAL A 856 41.42 21.62 9.79
CA VAL A 856 42.04 22.07 8.55
C VAL A 856 40.94 22.38 7.54
N PRO A 857 40.71 23.65 7.17
CA PRO A 857 39.59 24.04 6.32
C PRO A 857 39.65 23.36 4.94
N GLY A 858 38.50 22.91 4.43
CA GLY A 858 38.36 22.34 3.08
C GLY A 858 38.79 20.88 2.94
N THR A 859 39.06 20.17 4.04
CA THR A 859 39.39 18.73 4.03
C THR A 859 38.13 17.85 4.12
N ASN A 860 38.12 16.73 3.40
CA ASN A 860 37.03 15.75 3.41
C ASN A 860 37.57 14.32 3.12
N PRO A 861 37.62 13.40 4.11
CA PRO A 861 37.22 13.54 5.51
C PRO A 861 37.99 14.64 6.26
N LYS A 862 37.40 15.18 7.34
CA LYS A 862 37.98 16.28 8.12
C LYS A 862 39.35 15.91 8.71
N GLN A 863 40.34 16.78 8.52
CA GLN A 863 41.65 16.72 9.18
C GLN A 863 41.79 17.81 10.24
N TYR A 864 42.65 17.58 11.22
CA TYR A 864 42.90 18.44 12.36
C TYR A 864 44.40 18.57 12.65
N LEU A 865 44.81 19.68 13.25
CA LEU A 865 46.17 19.92 13.74
C LEU A 865 46.15 20.16 15.26
N SER A 866 47.08 19.55 15.97
CA SER A 866 47.44 19.86 17.36
C SER A 866 48.88 20.37 17.42
N LYS A 867 49.29 20.97 18.54
CA LYS A 867 50.66 21.50 18.70
C LYS A 867 51.74 20.44 18.54
N PHE A 868 51.45 19.18 18.86
CA PHE A 868 52.39 18.07 18.69
C PHE A 868 52.39 17.44 17.30
N THR A 869 51.49 17.82 16.38
CA THR A 869 51.40 17.19 15.05
C THR A 869 52.71 17.30 14.29
N TYR A 870 53.35 18.47 14.29
CA TYR A 870 54.59 18.69 13.54
C TYR A 870 55.78 17.88 14.08
N ILE A 871 55.97 17.84 15.41
CA ILE A 871 57.04 17.04 15.99
C ILE A 871 56.79 15.54 15.77
N SER A 872 55.53 15.12 15.76
CA SER A 872 55.13 13.74 15.47
C SER A 872 55.44 13.36 14.01
N GLU A 873 55.19 14.26 13.06
CA GLU A 873 55.54 14.08 11.65
C GLU A 873 57.05 14.06 11.40
N GLU A 874 57.85 14.70 12.26
CA GLU A 874 59.32 14.67 12.18
C GLU A 874 59.90 13.36 12.71
N ILE A 875 59.47 12.90 13.90
CA ILE A 875 60.18 11.84 14.64
C ILE A 875 59.61 10.43 14.45
N LEU A 876 58.35 10.31 14.02
CA LEU A 876 57.67 9.02 13.93
C LEU A 876 57.76 8.29 12.59
N PRO A 877 57.94 8.91 11.40
CA PRO A 877 57.85 8.20 10.11
C PRO A 877 58.70 6.92 10.02
N GLU A 878 59.97 7.00 10.42
CA GLU A 878 60.88 5.83 10.38
C GLU A 878 60.44 4.73 11.36
N ILE A 879 59.93 5.11 12.53
CA ILE A 879 59.48 4.18 13.56
C ILE A 879 58.22 3.45 13.08
N ILE A 880 57.23 4.19 12.56
CA ILE A 880 55.93 3.62 12.17
C ILE A 880 55.96 2.85 10.85
N ASP A 881 56.85 3.19 9.91
CA ASP A 881 56.99 2.46 8.65
C ASP A 881 57.93 1.24 8.77
N SER A 882 58.77 1.17 9.81
CA SER A 882 59.71 0.04 9.98
C SER A 882 59.06 -1.36 10.05
N PRO A 883 57.89 -1.56 10.69
CA PRO A 883 57.23 -2.87 10.76
C PRO A 883 56.58 -3.32 9.46
N LEU A 884 56.27 -2.39 8.54
CA LEU A 884 55.63 -2.69 7.24
C LEU A 884 56.55 -3.49 6.28
N LYS A 885 57.79 -3.77 6.70
CA LYS A 885 58.69 -4.70 6.01
C LYS A 885 58.22 -6.15 6.12
N ASP A 886 57.48 -6.49 7.18
CA ASP A 886 56.74 -7.75 7.25
C ASP A 886 55.45 -7.58 6.45
N SER A 887 55.24 -8.43 5.44
CA SER A 887 54.07 -8.39 4.57
C SER A 887 52.75 -8.67 5.30
N ALA A 888 52.80 -9.24 6.51
CA ALA A 888 51.63 -9.43 7.35
C ALA A 888 51.15 -8.14 8.02
N VAL A 889 52.05 -7.16 8.21
CA VAL A 889 51.70 -5.90 8.88
C VAL A 889 51.10 -4.93 7.88
N ASP A 890 49.84 -4.55 8.10
CA ASP A 890 49.18 -3.58 7.25
C ASP A 890 49.44 -2.14 7.71
N TYR A 891 49.46 -1.90 9.02
CA TYR A 891 49.77 -0.57 9.56
C TYR A 891 50.39 -0.61 10.95
N LEU A 892 51.14 0.43 11.29
CA LEU A 892 51.41 0.82 12.67
C LEU A 892 51.10 2.31 12.83
N VAL A 893 50.23 2.64 13.77
CA VAL A 893 49.76 4.00 14.00
C VAL A 893 49.78 4.33 15.48
N ILE A 894 49.77 5.63 15.78
CA ILE A 894 49.82 6.15 17.14
C ILE A 894 48.62 7.06 17.30
N HIS A 895 47.80 6.80 18.30
CA HIS A 895 46.66 7.63 18.68
C HIS A 895 46.96 8.27 20.03
N ASP A 896 46.55 9.51 20.22
CA ASP A 896 46.45 10.07 21.56
C ASP A 896 45.20 9.54 22.30
N ASN A 897 45.00 9.99 23.56
CA ASN A 897 43.86 9.57 24.38
C ASN A 897 42.48 9.92 23.78
N ASP A 898 42.39 10.92 22.90
CA ASP A 898 41.13 11.32 22.25
C ASP A 898 40.95 10.66 20.87
N GLY A 899 41.87 9.76 20.49
CA GLY A 899 41.82 9.04 19.22
C GLY A 899 42.36 9.82 18.03
N TYR A 900 43.08 10.93 18.27
CA TYR A 900 43.74 11.71 17.22
C TYR A 900 45.00 11.00 16.73
N LEU A 901 45.07 10.83 15.42
CA LEU A 901 46.16 10.18 14.69
C LEU A 901 46.96 11.28 13.96
N PRO A 902 48.10 11.76 14.50
CA PRO A 902 48.86 12.87 13.91
C PRO A 902 49.48 12.50 12.56
N ILE A 903 50.05 11.30 12.44
CA ILE A 903 50.69 10.78 11.23
C ILE A 903 50.39 9.29 11.05
N HIS A 904 50.10 8.88 9.81
CA HIS A 904 49.93 7.48 9.42
C HIS A 904 51.15 7.02 8.60
N ASN A 905 51.27 5.71 8.37
CA ASN A 905 52.21 5.16 7.40
C ASN A 905 52.19 5.90 6.06
N LYS A 906 53.35 5.99 5.39
CA LYS A 906 53.51 6.79 4.16
C LYS A 906 52.48 6.48 3.07
N LYS A 907 52.07 5.20 2.94
CA LYS A 907 51.05 4.77 1.96
C LYS A 907 49.67 5.42 2.20
N SER A 908 49.32 5.75 3.44
CA SER A 908 48.03 6.32 3.84
C SER A 908 48.15 7.75 4.40
N SER A 909 49.27 8.41 4.13
CA SER A 909 49.53 9.81 4.48
C SER A 909 49.62 10.71 3.23
N GLN A 910 48.87 10.40 2.17
CA GLN A 910 48.86 11.20 0.94
C GLN A 910 48.08 12.51 1.13
N PRO A 911 48.42 13.60 0.43
CA PRO A 911 47.60 14.82 0.40
C PRO A 911 46.19 14.55 -0.11
N GLN A 912 45.18 15.19 0.46
CA GLN A 912 43.79 15.03 0.01
C GLN A 912 43.55 15.63 -1.38
N GLY A 913 42.81 14.90 -2.22
CA GLY A 913 42.26 15.35 -3.49
C GLY A 913 40.77 15.71 -3.40
N PRO A 914 40.09 15.94 -4.53
CA PRO A 914 38.66 16.29 -4.55
C PRO A 914 37.72 15.11 -4.27
N ASP A 915 38.21 13.86 -4.33
CA ASP A 915 37.41 12.64 -4.12
C ASP A 915 37.46 12.17 -2.65
N PRO A 916 36.35 12.28 -1.89
CA PRO A 916 36.30 11.87 -0.49
C PRO A 916 36.50 10.37 -0.28
N VAL A 917 36.14 9.52 -1.25
CA VAL A 917 36.27 8.06 -1.14
C VAL A 917 37.75 7.68 -1.21
N TRP A 918 38.46 8.21 -2.20
CA TRP A 918 39.91 8.02 -2.31
C TRP A 918 40.66 8.56 -1.08
N ASN A 919 40.27 9.76 -0.61
CA ASN A 919 40.84 10.38 0.60
C ASN A 919 40.65 9.50 1.84
N ASN A 920 39.53 8.78 1.95
CA ASN A 920 39.26 7.94 3.10
C ASN A 920 40.24 6.76 3.24
N GLU A 921 40.76 6.28 2.11
CA GLU A 921 41.76 5.20 2.05
C GLU A 921 43.20 5.72 2.12
N HIS A 922 43.50 6.80 1.40
CA HIS A 922 44.88 7.24 1.15
C HIS A 922 45.34 8.44 2.02
N SER A 923 44.41 9.14 2.67
CA SER A 923 44.67 10.33 3.51
C SER A 923 44.11 10.16 4.92
N ARG A 924 44.65 9.16 5.64
CA ARG A 924 44.18 8.73 6.97
C ARG A 924 44.84 9.43 8.16
N HIS A 925 45.89 10.21 7.90
CA HIS A 925 46.60 11.04 8.90
C HIS A 925 45.82 12.31 9.28
N ARG A 926 46.20 12.92 10.41
CA ARG A 926 45.60 14.13 11.00
C ARG A 926 44.10 13.98 11.27
N ARG A 927 43.60 12.78 11.56
CA ARG A 927 42.18 12.50 11.76
C ARG A 927 41.92 12.03 13.18
N ILE A 928 40.70 12.25 13.67
CA ILE A 928 40.23 11.71 14.94
C ILE A 928 39.36 10.50 14.64
N TYR A 929 39.69 9.35 15.26
CA TYR A 929 38.95 8.10 15.13
C TYR A 929 38.20 7.80 16.42
N SER A 930 36.86 7.76 16.34
CA SER A 930 35.97 7.51 17.48
C SER A 930 35.22 6.18 17.40
N ASP A 931 35.62 5.29 16.49
CA ASP A 931 35.05 3.95 16.38
C ASP A 931 35.33 3.11 17.65
N LYS A 932 34.51 2.07 17.86
CA LYS A 932 34.58 1.21 19.06
C LYS A 932 36.00 0.64 19.30
N VAL A 933 36.72 0.30 18.23
CA VAL A 933 38.03 -0.35 18.29
C VAL A 933 39.11 0.64 18.68
N ALA A 934 39.10 1.83 18.05
CA ALA A 934 39.99 2.94 18.41
C ALA A 934 39.79 3.38 19.86
N LYS A 935 38.54 3.48 20.32
CA LYS A 935 38.21 3.86 21.69
C LYS A 935 38.69 2.83 22.72
N LYS A 936 38.41 1.53 22.48
CA LYS A 936 38.85 0.43 23.36
C LYS A 936 40.39 0.39 23.46
N ALA A 937 41.10 0.59 22.35
CA ALA A 937 42.56 0.69 22.33
C ALA A 937 43.08 1.91 23.13
N ALA A 938 42.51 3.09 22.90
CA ALA A 938 42.93 4.33 23.55
C ALA A 938 42.64 4.34 25.06
N GLU A 939 41.55 3.73 25.52
CA GLU A 939 41.16 3.69 26.94
C GLU A 939 41.92 2.63 27.75
N SER A 940 42.34 1.53 27.11
CA SER A 940 42.95 0.38 27.78
C SER A 940 44.24 0.72 28.55
N ARG A 941 44.42 0.08 29.71
CA ARG A 941 45.67 0.11 30.50
C ARG A 941 46.35 -1.27 30.57
N ALA A 942 45.80 -2.27 29.88
CA ALA A 942 46.41 -3.58 29.77
C ALA A 942 47.76 -3.49 29.05
N GLN A 943 48.63 -4.47 29.25
CA GLN A 943 49.94 -4.52 28.59
C GLN A 943 49.79 -4.51 27.06
N PHE A 944 48.76 -5.19 26.56
CA PHE A 944 48.29 -5.11 25.19
C PHE A 944 46.79 -5.47 25.13
N VAL A 945 46.13 -5.18 24.00
CA VAL A 945 44.77 -5.62 23.67
C VAL A 945 44.77 -6.10 22.23
N ILE A 946 44.25 -7.31 21.99
CA ILE A 946 44.01 -7.84 20.65
C ILE A 946 42.52 -7.66 20.32
N GLN A 947 42.24 -7.19 19.11
CA GLN A 947 40.90 -6.96 18.59
C GLN A 947 40.79 -7.50 17.17
N ILE A 948 39.63 -8.05 16.83
CA ILE A 948 39.31 -8.46 15.47
C ILE A 948 38.18 -7.57 14.98
N TYR A 949 38.39 -6.91 13.85
CA TYR A 949 37.35 -6.04 13.32
C TYR A 949 37.42 -5.86 11.81
N ARG A 950 36.28 -5.44 11.28
CA ARG A 950 36.10 -5.07 9.88
C ARG A 950 36.43 -3.58 9.71
N ARG A 951 37.57 -3.28 9.09
CA ARG A 951 38.02 -1.91 8.81
C ARG A 951 37.34 -1.36 7.55
N ASP A 952 36.70 -0.20 7.67
CA ASP A 952 36.15 0.55 6.54
C ASP A 952 37.25 1.26 5.72
N LEU A 953 37.25 1.00 4.41
CA LEU A 953 38.14 1.62 3.41
C LEU A 953 37.45 2.72 2.60
N GLY A 954 36.13 2.89 2.71
CA GLY A 954 35.33 3.81 1.91
C GLY A 954 34.66 3.12 0.71
N GLY A 955 33.56 3.71 0.22
CA GLY A 955 32.85 3.22 -0.97
C GLY A 955 32.18 1.84 -0.80
N GLY A 956 31.98 1.36 0.43
CA GLY A 956 31.44 0.03 0.73
C GLY A 956 32.50 -1.09 0.73
N HIS A 957 33.78 -0.75 0.60
CA HIS A 957 34.88 -1.70 0.71
C HIS A 957 35.36 -1.82 2.17
N TYR A 958 35.58 -3.06 2.58
CA TYR A 958 36.02 -3.37 3.94
C TYR A 958 37.14 -4.40 3.90
N SER A 959 38.02 -4.36 4.90
CA SER A 959 39.09 -5.33 5.10
C SER A 959 39.05 -5.85 6.53
N LEU A 960 39.13 -7.16 6.70
CA LEU A 960 39.25 -7.80 8.01
C LEU A 960 40.69 -7.74 8.49
N ILE A 961 40.89 -7.22 9.69
CA ILE A 961 42.20 -6.96 10.27
C ILE A 961 42.20 -7.38 11.74
N LYS A 962 43.32 -7.98 12.17
CA LYS A 962 43.66 -8.09 13.59
C LYS A 962 44.39 -6.82 14.02
N ASP A 963 43.93 -6.20 15.10
CA ASP A 963 44.56 -5.02 15.71
C ASP A 963 45.10 -5.41 17.08
N VAL A 964 46.40 -5.26 17.25
CA VAL A 964 47.02 -5.30 18.58
C VAL A 964 47.39 -3.88 18.99
N SER A 965 47.03 -3.50 20.19
CA SER A 965 47.27 -2.15 20.72
C SER A 965 47.88 -2.19 22.12
N ALA A 966 48.69 -1.19 22.44
CA ALA A 966 49.37 -1.07 23.73
C ALA A 966 49.42 0.40 24.18
N PRO A 967 49.28 0.67 25.49
CA PRO A 967 49.25 2.03 26.01
C PRO A 967 50.62 2.70 25.85
N LEU A 968 50.60 3.94 25.36
CA LEU A 968 51.78 4.77 25.21
C LEU A 968 51.88 5.72 26.41
N TYR A 969 52.96 5.60 27.16
CA TYR A 969 53.31 6.51 28.24
C TYR A 969 54.46 7.40 27.80
N ILE A 970 54.42 8.68 28.15
CA ILE A 970 55.50 9.63 27.90
C ILE A 970 55.78 10.33 29.23
N VAL A 971 57.02 10.23 29.73
CA VAL A 971 57.40 10.76 31.06
C VAL A 971 56.46 10.23 32.17
N GLY A 972 56.10 8.96 32.10
CA GLY A 972 55.23 8.29 33.08
C GLY A 972 53.74 8.68 33.04
N LYS A 973 53.32 9.56 32.12
CA LYS A 973 51.90 9.91 31.91
C LYS A 973 51.37 9.21 30.67
N LYS A 974 50.17 8.63 30.76
CA LYS A 974 49.51 8.01 29.61
C LYS A 974 49.15 9.09 28.60
N TRP A 975 49.72 9.00 27.41
CA TRP A 975 49.52 9.94 26.33
C TRP A 975 48.50 9.42 25.29
N GLY A 976 48.46 8.10 25.09
CA GLY A 976 47.54 7.44 24.18
C GLY A 976 47.85 5.97 24.01
N CYS A 977 47.84 5.46 22.78
CA CYS A 977 48.19 4.09 22.44
C CYS A 977 48.94 3.98 21.10
N VAL A 978 49.77 2.94 20.97
CA VAL A 978 50.29 2.48 19.68
C VAL A 978 49.43 1.30 19.23
N ARG A 979 49.09 1.25 17.94
CA ARG A 979 48.25 0.22 17.33
C ARG A 979 48.96 -0.37 16.13
N LEU A 980 48.92 -1.70 16.00
CA LEU A 980 49.49 -2.45 14.89
C LEU A 980 48.38 -3.31 14.31
N GLY A 981 48.04 -3.05 13.04
CA GLY A 981 47.09 -3.85 12.28
C GLY A 981 47.80 -4.84 11.38
N TYR A 982 47.37 -6.10 11.38
CA TYR A 982 47.99 -7.18 10.62
C TYR A 982 46.96 -8.20 10.11
N SER A 983 47.33 -8.92 9.05
CA SER A 983 46.58 -10.05 8.51
C SER A 983 47.20 -11.38 8.98
N VAL A 984 46.43 -12.46 8.86
CA VAL A 984 46.98 -13.82 9.02
C VAL A 984 48.02 -14.04 7.91
N LYS A 985 49.23 -14.48 8.28
CA LYS A 985 50.26 -14.83 7.29
C LYS A 985 49.71 -15.98 6.43
N SER A 986 49.56 -15.77 5.13
CA SER A 986 49.28 -16.87 4.20
C SER A 986 50.52 -17.77 4.14
N GLU A 987 50.37 -19.04 4.52
CA GLU A 987 51.42 -20.05 4.35
C GLU A 987 51.76 -20.31 2.88
#